data_AF-A0A518G319-F1
#
_entry.id   AF-A0A518G319-F1
#
_cell.length_a   1.000
_cell.length_b   1.000
_cell.length_c   1.000
_cell.angle_alpha   90.00
_cell.angle_beta   90.00
_cell.angle_gamma   90.00
#
_symmetry.space_group_name_H-M   'P 1'
#
loop_
_entity.id
_entity.type
_entity.pdbx_description
1 polymer ?
#
loop_
_entity_poly.entity_id
_entity_poly.type
_entity_poly.pdbx_seq_one_letter_code
_entity_poly.pdbx_strand_id
1 'polypeptide(L)'
;MTPVKRWLLACLGVFLGTSIASAQIRDHLKQPDAWFHSDAGRQRLDNVLSHQSPAGAWPKNLDTSEQPYAGERQDLQGTFDNRATLNELQLLALAFQATHDSRYQTAFQAGLDAILNAQYSNGGWPQRPQPRGYSQHITFNDGTMVGLMTFLREVAEKELYDFVSPATRQRARDAFDQGVQCILDCQIKVDGQLTAWCAQHDRETLQAAKARAYEHPSLSGSESAGIARLLMTIEKPSEAVRTAIEAAVKWFEAAQLTGIRYEEIDGERKVIHDPNAPPLWARFYEIETNRPIFSGRDGIIKYDVAEIEPERRNGYAWYGTSGSRVAQDWQEWVNRESTSSRSAPNILFIAVDDLNDWVGCLGGHPQAETPHIDRLAKRGVLFTNAHCASPACNPSRAALFSGQMPWNTGVWSNDSRKLFAQHPQIQTLPQAFGQAGYHTLGTGKMMHSSAADNRILFQEHFNVEQRWSPFTRRAVDYSDQELPSKRTSSPRHVVKGPPRVILPLNGMPSDRRPDTPGGESFDWGPIDVPDSAMGDAQSASWAIEQLQASHQRPFFLGVGFYRPHIPLWAPKKYFSRFEGKTVQRPAYSNSDLDDLNGTSRRWALEAITAGLHSTVVEHDQWEEAVKAYLACTTFVDAQIGRLLDALDNSEYGENTTIVLWSDHGWHLGEKQHWGKWTGWERSTRVLLAIVPPKNRTEQYPNLGQRCHSPVGLIDLYPTLTELCQVPAPHAMDGQSLLPLLREPAQVTERVVVTSFDPGNVSLRSDRWRYIQYQDGTQELYDLNKDPNEWTDLSGDPQQQSVIEGFQSKIPPAALQL
;
A
#
# COMPACT_ATOMS: atom_id res chain seq x y z
N MET A 1 -1.42 -7.44 -49.71
CA MET A 1 -0.74 -6.91 -50.92
C MET A 1 -0.96 -5.41 -50.86
N THR A 2 -0.02 -4.48 -50.66
CA THR A 2 1.42 -4.29 -51.01
C THR A 2 2.15 -3.52 -49.86
N PRO A 3 3.50 -3.36 -49.87
CA PRO A 3 4.35 -3.63 -48.69
C PRO A 3 5.38 -2.54 -48.25
N VAL A 4 5.69 -2.52 -46.94
CA VAL A 4 6.97 -2.74 -46.22
C VAL A 4 8.37 -2.50 -46.91
N LYS A 5 9.26 -1.83 -46.13
CA LYS A 5 10.77 -1.90 -45.99
C LYS A 5 11.73 -1.10 -46.90
N ARG A 6 12.55 -0.26 -46.24
CA ARG A 6 14.04 -0.04 -46.28
C ARG A 6 14.29 1.42 -45.87
N TRP A 7 15.15 1.75 -44.90
CA TRP A 7 16.57 2.03 -45.09
C TRP A 7 17.35 1.92 -43.76
N LEU A 8 18.51 1.27 -43.82
CA LEU A 8 19.54 1.11 -42.79
C LEU A 8 20.90 1.18 -43.51
N LEU A 9 21.90 1.78 -42.86
CA LEU A 9 23.35 1.87 -43.20
C LEU A 9 23.78 2.92 -44.24
N ALA A 10 24.47 3.98 -43.77
CA ALA A 10 25.94 4.11 -43.87
C ALA A 10 26.37 5.57 -43.58
N CYS A 11 27.26 5.75 -42.59
CA CYS A 11 28.49 6.54 -42.71
C CYS A 11 29.33 6.38 -41.43
N LEU A 12 30.36 5.55 -41.54
CA LEU A 12 31.46 5.42 -40.59
C LEU A 12 32.23 6.74 -40.48
N GLY A 13 32.61 7.09 -39.25
CA GLY A 13 33.55 8.17 -38.97
C GLY A 13 33.71 8.43 -37.48
N VAL A 14 33.89 7.39 -36.66
CA VAL A 14 34.24 7.56 -35.24
C VAL A 14 35.76 7.63 -35.15
N PHE A 15 36.26 8.84 -34.89
CA PHE A 15 37.60 9.05 -34.34
C PHE A 15 37.71 8.26 -33.02
N LEU A 16 38.62 7.29 -33.00
CA LEU A 16 39.14 6.67 -31.79
C LEU A 16 39.82 7.74 -30.94
N GLY A 17 39.10 8.19 -29.92
CA GLY A 17 39.60 9.01 -28.83
C GLY A 17 38.88 8.60 -27.56
N THR A 18 39.11 7.37 -27.09
CA THR A 18 38.70 6.97 -25.74
C THR A 18 39.52 7.77 -24.75
N SER A 19 38.97 8.89 -24.27
CA SER A 19 39.31 9.37 -22.94
C SER A 19 38.72 8.34 -21.97
N ILE A 20 39.59 7.49 -21.44
CA ILE A 20 39.24 6.61 -20.33
C ILE A 20 39.15 7.55 -19.13
N ALA A 21 37.94 7.98 -18.79
CA ALA A 21 37.70 8.62 -17.49
C ALA A 21 38.13 7.61 -16.42
N SER A 22 39.08 7.98 -15.55
CA SER A 22 39.49 7.11 -14.45
C SER A 22 38.28 6.87 -13.54
N ALA A 23 37.95 5.60 -13.31
CA ALA A 23 36.89 5.21 -12.40
C ALA A 23 37.32 5.61 -10.98
N GLN A 24 36.49 6.37 -10.27
CA GLN A 24 36.77 6.82 -8.91
C GLN A 24 36.40 5.74 -7.90
N ILE A 25 36.96 5.75 -6.68
CA ILE A 25 36.62 4.81 -5.60
C ILE A 25 35.11 4.59 -5.40
N ARG A 26 34.28 5.61 -5.62
CA ARG A 26 32.81 5.54 -5.51
C ARG A 26 32.18 4.60 -6.55
N ASP A 27 32.80 4.42 -7.71
CA ASP A 27 32.34 3.51 -8.75
C ASP A 27 32.52 2.04 -8.32
N HIS A 28 33.45 1.78 -7.40
CA HIS A 28 33.68 0.45 -6.85
C HIS A 28 32.65 0.03 -5.80
N LEU A 29 31.95 0.98 -5.16
CA LEU A 29 30.88 0.69 -4.18
C LEU A 29 29.66 -0.02 -4.78
N LYS A 30 29.54 -0.05 -6.12
CA LYS A 30 28.43 -0.68 -6.86
C LYS A 30 28.80 -2.01 -7.50
N GLN A 31 30.02 -2.50 -7.27
CA GLN A 31 30.49 -3.74 -7.88
C GLN A 31 29.81 -4.96 -7.23
N PRO A 32 29.52 -6.02 -8.00
CA PRO A 32 28.96 -7.25 -7.45
C PRO A 32 30.02 -8.06 -6.70
N ASP A 33 29.60 -8.96 -5.82
CA ASP A 33 30.49 -9.83 -5.02
C ASP A 33 31.58 -10.52 -5.84
N ALA A 34 31.24 -11.01 -7.03
CA ALA A 34 32.17 -11.65 -7.95
C ALA A 34 33.37 -10.76 -8.33
N TRP A 35 33.20 -9.44 -8.38
CA TRP A 35 34.28 -8.50 -8.67
C TRP A 35 35.34 -8.49 -7.57
N PHE A 36 34.94 -8.59 -6.30
CA PHE A 36 35.86 -8.62 -5.16
C PHE A 36 36.74 -9.87 -5.13
N HIS A 37 36.33 -10.96 -5.80
CA HIS A 37 37.15 -12.16 -5.99
C HIS A 37 38.09 -12.08 -7.21
N SER A 38 37.89 -11.12 -8.12
CA SER A 38 38.71 -10.95 -9.31
C SER A 38 40.08 -10.32 -9.02
N ASP A 39 41.06 -10.56 -9.88
CA ASP A 39 42.39 -9.94 -9.77
C ASP A 39 42.30 -8.41 -9.82
N ALA A 40 41.42 -7.88 -10.67
CA ALA A 40 41.16 -6.44 -10.74
C ALA A 40 40.61 -5.89 -9.41
N GLY A 41 39.64 -6.57 -8.79
CA GLY A 41 39.10 -6.17 -7.49
C GLY A 41 40.14 -6.22 -6.39
N ARG A 42 40.92 -7.30 -6.31
CA ARG A 42 42.03 -7.43 -5.35
C ARG A 42 43.07 -6.33 -5.51
N GLN A 43 43.49 -6.03 -6.73
CA GLN A 43 44.46 -4.96 -7.00
C GLN A 43 43.94 -3.59 -6.53
N ARG A 44 42.66 -3.27 -6.80
CA ARG A 44 42.05 -2.02 -6.33
C ARG A 44 41.99 -1.95 -4.80
N LEU A 45 41.68 -3.04 -4.13
CA LEU A 45 41.62 -3.09 -2.67
C LEU A 45 43.01 -3.01 -2.02
N ASP A 46 44.01 -3.66 -2.60
CA ASP A 46 45.41 -3.55 -2.14
C ASP A 46 45.91 -2.10 -2.26
N ASN A 47 45.54 -1.40 -3.34
CA ASN A 47 45.82 0.03 -3.48
C ASN A 47 45.15 0.85 -2.36
N VAL A 48 43.87 0.58 -2.06
CA VAL A 48 43.16 1.25 -0.95
C VAL A 48 43.85 0.99 0.39
N LEU A 49 44.21 -0.26 0.68
CA LEU A 49 44.93 -0.63 1.91
C LEU A 49 46.30 0.06 2.02
N SER A 50 46.99 0.28 0.90
CA SER A 50 48.29 0.96 0.90
C SER A 50 48.22 2.44 1.31
N HIS A 51 47.03 3.04 1.16
CA HIS A 51 46.75 4.45 1.47
C HIS A 51 46.21 4.70 2.88
N GLN A 52 46.08 3.66 3.72
CA GLN A 52 45.64 3.86 5.11
C GLN A 52 46.78 4.46 5.94
N SER A 53 46.54 5.63 6.52
CA SER A 53 47.49 6.28 7.45
C SER A 53 47.63 5.51 8.76
N PRO A 54 48.70 5.74 9.56
CA PRO A 54 48.84 5.14 10.89
C PRO A 54 47.70 5.50 11.85
N ALA A 55 47.01 6.61 11.60
CA ALA A 55 45.82 7.03 12.33
C ALA A 55 44.53 6.35 11.85
N GLY A 56 44.61 5.38 10.93
CA GLY A 56 43.47 4.60 10.43
C GLY A 56 42.64 5.28 9.33
N ALA A 57 42.94 6.54 8.98
CA ALA A 57 42.18 7.34 8.02
C ALA A 57 42.87 7.45 6.64
N TRP A 58 42.14 7.92 5.63
CA TRP A 58 42.61 8.06 4.24
C TRP A 58 42.72 9.53 3.78
N PRO A 59 43.59 9.83 2.79
CA PRO A 59 43.77 11.19 2.27
C PRO A 59 42.54 11.66 1.47
N LYS A 60 42.30 12.98 1.44
CA LYS A 60 41.24 13.58 0.61
C LYS A 60 41.70 13.86 -0.81
N ASN A 61 40.71 13.95 -1.71
CA ASN A 61 40.88 14.35 -3.11
C ASN A 61 41.88 13.47 -3.88
N LEU A 62 42.03 12.21 -3.47
CA LEU A 62 42.83 11.19 -4.11
C LEU A 62 41.96 9.96 -4.34
N ASP A 63 42.04 9.36 -5.52
CA ASP A 63 41.49 8.03 -5.72
C ASP A 63 42.46 6.98 -5.19
N THR A 64 42.22 6.53 -3.96
CA THR A 64 43.09 5.57 -3.28
C THR A 64 43.05 4.17 -3.90
N SER A 65 42.13 3.92 -4.84
CA SER A 65 42.04 2.64 -5.56
C SER A 65 42.86 2.60 -6.86
N GLU A 66 43.30 3.76 -7.36
CA GLU A 66 43.90 3.84 -8.70
C GLU A 66 45.32 3.25 -8.78
N GLN A 67 46.19 3.67 -7.86
CA GLN A 67 47.59 3.26 -7.77
C GLN A 67 47.93 2.88 -6.32
N PRO A 68 48.99 2.10 -6.06
CA PRO A 68 49.47 1.91 -4.70
C PRO A 68 50.21 3.16 -4.21
N TYR A 69 50.19 3.40 -2.90
CA TYR A 69 50.96 4.48 -2.30
C TYR A 69 52.47 4.19 -2.40
N ALA A 70 53.21 5.10 -3.03
CA ALA A 70 54.64 4.93 -3.30
C ALA A 70 55.56 5.48 -2.18
N GLY A 71 55.02 6.19 -1.19
CA GLY A 71 55.77 6.80 -0.09
C GLY A 71 55.78 5.96 1.19
N GLU A 72 56.37 6.50 2.26
CA GLU A 72 56.32 5.87 3.58
C GLU A 72 54.96 6.13 4.25
N ARG A 73 54.30 5.08 4.75
CA ARG A 73 52.96 5.20 5.34
C ARG A 73 52.87 6.24 6.46
N GLN A 74 53.96 6.47 7.19
CA GLN A 74 54.02 7.47 8.27
C GLN A 74 53.78 8.91 7.81
N ASP A 75 54.00 9.19 6.53
CA ASP A 75 53.76 10.50 5.94
C ASP A 75 52.31 10.70 5.49
N LEU A 76 51.50 9.62 5.47
CA LEU A 76 50.10 9.70 5.10
C LEU A 76 49.29 10.47 6.13
N GLN A 77 48.53 11.42 5.60
CA GLN A 77 47.75 12.35 6.38
C GLN A 77 46.27 12.16 6.11
N GLY A 78 45.61 11.35 6.94
CA GLY A 78 44.19 11.07 6.84
C GLY A 78 43.28 12.24 7.22
N THR A 79 42.04 12.20 6.76
CA THR A 79 40.99 13.22 6.99
C THR A 79 39.59 12.63 6.82
N PHE A 80 38.58 13.29 7.37
CA PHE A 80 37.16 12.95 7.20
C PHE A 80 36.44 13.85 6.19
N ASP A 81 37.07 14.99 5.87
CA ASP A 81 36.68 15.95 4.83
C ASP A 81 36.41 15.30 3.46
N ASN A 82 35.43 15.80 2.70
CA ASN A 82 35.08 15.33 1.35
C ASN A 82 34.73 13.83 1.24
N ARG A 83 34.24 13.23 2.34
CA ARG A 83 33.98 11.78 2.45
C ARG A 83 35.23 10.89 2.33
N ALA A 84 36.42 11.46 2.50
CA ALA A 84 37.62 10.66 2.70
C ALA A 84 37.45 9.79 3.97
N THR A 85 38.06 8.62 3.99
CA THR A 85 37.87 7.56 5.01
C THR A 85 36.51 6.86 4.90
N LEU A 86 35.41 7.56 4.61
CA LEU A 86 34.08 6.97 4.56
C LEU A 86 33.87 6.04 3.35
N ASN A 87 34.29 6.47 2.15
CA ASN A 87 34.13 5.63 0.96
C ASN A 87 35.01 4.38 1.05
N GLU A 88 36.23 4.54 1.58
CA GLU A 88 37.18 3.45 1.79
C GLU A 88 36.64 2.44 2.80
N LEU A 89 36.08 2.90 3.92
CA LEU A 89 35.46 2.02 4.91
C LEU A 89 34.25 1.26 4.34
N GLN A 90 33.38 1.93 3.57
CA GLN A 90 32.25 1.26 2.92
C GLN A 90 32.74 0.18 1.93
N LEU A 91 33.77 0.47 1.14
CA LEU A 91 34.35 -0.49 0.20
C LEU A 91 35.00 -1.68 0.91
N LEU A 92 35.72 -1.44 2.01
CA LEU A 92 36.35 -2.50 2.81
C LEU A 92 35.31 -3.40 3.50
N ALA A 93 34.18 -2.86 3.95
CA ALA A 93 33.09 -3.66 4.50
C ALA A 93 32.47 -4.59 3.44
N LEU A 94 32.19 -4.07 2.23
CA LEU A 94 31.72 -4.87 1.10
C LEU A 94 32.73 -5.96 0.72
N ALA A 95 34.01 -5.60 0.64
CA ALA A 95 35.08 -6.54 0.33
C ALA A 95 35.21 -7.64 1.39
N PHE A 96 35.08 -7.31 2.66
CA PHE A 96 35.11 -8.29 3.73
C PHE A 96 33.92 -9.26 3.66
N GLN A 97 32.70 -8.77 3.44
CA GLN A 97 31.53 -9.64 3.29
C GLN A 97 31.68 -10.61 2.11
N ALA A 98 32.17 -10.14 0.97
CA ALA A 98 32.37 -10.99 -0.20
C ALA A 98 33.49 -12.02 0.02
N THR A 99 34.63 -11.60 0.58
CA THR A 99 35.86 -12.41 0.53
C THR A 99 36.25 -13.08 1.84
N HIS A 100 35.74 -12.59 2.98
CA HIS A 100 36.14 -12.96 4.33
C HIS A 100 37.65 -12.75 4.61
N ASP A 101 38.33 -11.90 3.83
CA ASP A 101 39.74 -11.59 4.03
C ASP A 101 39.94 -10.64 5.23
N SER A 102 40.56 -11.17 6.29
CA SER A 102 40.83 -10.47 7.56
C SER A 102 41.61 -9.16 7.40
N ARG A 103 42.34 -8.95 6.30
CA ARG A 103 43.03 -7.67 6.03
C ARG A 103 42.04 -6.51 5.91
N TYR A 104 40.90 -6.75 5.26
CA TYR A 104 39.86 -5.73 5.09
C TYR A 104 39.13 -5.44 6.39
N GLN A 105 38.83 -6.47 7.19
CA GLN A 105 38.27 -6.30 8.53
C GLN A 105 39.20 -5.50 9.44
N THR A 106 40.51 -5.81 9.42
CA THR A 106 41.51 -5.12 10.24
C THR A 106 41.63 -3.65 9.86
N ALA A 107 41.72 -3.35 8.56
CA ALA A 107 41.77 -1.98 8.07
C ALA A 107 40.46 -1.22 8.35
N PHE A 108 39.32 -1.88 8.19
CA PHE A 108 38.01 -1.32 8.53
C PHE A 108 37.93 -0.95 10.01
N GLN A 109 38.33 -1.85 10.91
CA GLN A 109 38.30 -1.63 12.34
C GLN A 109 39.20 -0.45 12.73
N ALA A 110 40.41 -0.36 12.16
CA ALA A 110 41.31 0.77 12.40
C ALA A 110 40.72 2.12 11.98
N GLY A 111 40.02 2.18 10.84
CA GLY A 111 39.36 3.41 10.40
C GLY A 111 38.09 3.75 11.18
N LEU A 112 37.30 2.75 11.60
CA LEU A 112 36.16 2.95 12.49
C LEU A 112 36.61 3.46 13.87
N ASP A 113 37.68 2.89 14.42
CA ASP A 113 38.27 3.37 15.68
C ASP A 113 38.82 4.79 15.53
N ALA A 114 39.38 5.15 14.37
CA ALA A 114 39.81 6.52 14.09
C ALA A 114 38.64 7.52 14.18
N ILE A 115 37.46 7.16 13.67
CA ILE A 115 36.25 7.99 13.73
C ILE A 115 35.74 8.09 15.17
N LEU A 116 35.60 6.94 15.86
CA LEU A 116 35.06 6.89 17.22
C LEU A 116 35.97 7.61 18.22
N ASN A 117 37.28 7.45 18.10
CA ASN A 117 38.24 8.06 19.03
C ASN A 117 38.46 9.55 18.75
N ALA A 118 38.10 10.04 17.57
CA ALA A 118 38.19 11.46 17.23
C ALA A 118 36.99 12.28 17.74
N GLN A 119 35.92 11.63 18.22
CA GLN A 119 34.76 12.34 18.76
C GLN A 119 35.12 13.05 20.07
N TYR A 120 34.77 14.32 20.17
CA TYR A 120 34.89 15.09 21.40
C TYR A 120 33.83 14.70 22.42
N SER A 121 34.06 15.01 23.70
CA SER A 121 33.12 14.68 24.80
C SER A 121 31.76 15.38 24.69
N ASN A 122 31.66 16.44 23.90
CA ASN A 122 30.40 17.11 23.56
C ASN A 122 29.71 16.50 22.33
N GLY A 123 30.24 15.42 21.76
CA GLY A 123 29.67 14.72 20.61
C GLY A 123 30.11 15.24 19.24
N GLY A 124 30.86 16.34 19.15
CA GLY A 124 31.32 16.91 17.88
C GLY A 124 32.57 16.21 17.32
N TRP A 125 32.86 16.41 16.03
CA TRP A 125 34.07 15.87 15.38
C TRP A 125 34.96 16.95 14.76
N PRO A 126 36.29 16.79 14.85
CA PRO A 126 37.23 17.56 14.05
C PRO A 126 37.20 17.15 12.58
N GLN A 127 37.87 17.93 11.73
CA GLN A 127 37.99 17.61 10.31
C GLN A 127 38.83 16.33 10.05
N ARG A 128 39.66 15.94 11.02
CA ARG A 128 40.61 14.84 10.90
C ARG A 128 41.05 14.28 12.27
N PRO A 129 41.58 13.05 12.33
CA PRO A 129 41.97 12.40 13.60
C PRO A 129 43.03 13.15 14.43
N GLN A 130 43.99 13.80 13.76
CA GLN A 130 45.07 14.56 14.42
C GLN A 130 44.96 16.05 14.03
N PRO A 131 43.98 16.78 14.57
CA PRO A 131 43.68 18.13 14.11
C PRO A 131 44.66 19.17 14.66
N ARG A 132 44.88 20.25 13.89
CA ARG A 132 45.63 21.45 14.27
C ARG A 132 45.02 22.68 13.61
N GLY A 133 45.18 23.86 14.23
CA GLY A 133 44.57 25.09 13.73
C GLY A 133 43.05 24.95 13.61
N TYR A 134 42.44 25.48 12.55
CA TYR A 134 40.98 25.42 12.37
C TYR A 134 40.41 24.00 12.25
N SER A 135 41.21 23.00 11.91
CA SER A 135 40.74 21.61 11.78
C SER A 135 40.35 20.96 13.12
N GLN A 136 40.63 21.63 14.25
CA GLN A 136 40.24 21.20 15.61
C GLN A 136 38.82 21.62 16.00
N HIS A 137 38.21 22.53 15.23
CA HIS A 137 36.83 22.92 15.45
C HIS A 137 35.89 21.76 15.09
N ILE A 138 34.71 21.75 15.72
CA ILE A 138 33.60 20.90 15.30
C ILE A 138 33.22 21.36 13.90
N THR A 139 33.24 20.45 12.91
CA THR A 139 33.11 20.86 11.51
C THR A 139 31.96 20.15 10.81
N PHE A 140 30.99 20.95 10.37
CA PHE A 140 29.94 20.53 9.44
C PHE A 140 30.35 20.75 7.99
N ASN A 141 31.41 21.52 7.76
CA ASN A 141 31.95 21.84 6.44
C ASN A 141 32.13 20.59 5.55
N ASP A 142 31.73 20.75 4.29
CA ASP A 142 31.81 19.74 3.23
C ASP A 142 31.21 18.37 3.63
N GLY A 143 30.21 18.40 4.52
CA GLY A 143 29.46 17.23 4.97
C GLY A 143 30.22 16.31 5.92
N THR A 144 31.30 16.78 6.54
CA THR A 144 32.17 15.96 7.41
C THR A 144 31.38 15.28 8.53
N MET A 145 30.85 16.05 9.49
CA MET A 145 30.14 15.47 10.64
C MET A 145 28.86 14.73 10.24
N VAL A 146 28.08 15.27 9.31
CA VAL A 146 26.86 14.59 8.79
C VAL A 146 27.20 13.24 8.16
N GLY A 147 28.31 13.16 7.40
CA GLY A 147 28.80 11.92 6.80
C GLY A 147 29.26 10.91 7.83
N LEU A 148 30.04 11.34 8.83
CA LEU A 148 30.49 10.49 9.94
C LEU A 148 29.28 9.92 10.71
N MET A 149 28.32 10.77 11.08
CA MET A 149 27.11 10.35 11.78
C MET A 149 26.29 9.37 10.96
N THR A 150 26.08 9.66 9.67
CA THR A 150 25.36 8.75 8.77
C THR A 150 26.03 7.38 8.74
N PHE A 151 27.35 7.33 8.58
CA PHE A 151 28.12 6.09 8.56
C PHE A 151 28.07 5.33 9.90
N LEU A 152 28.18 6.01 11.04
CA LEU A 152 28.09 5.38 12.36
C LEU A 152 26.72 4.75 12.61
N ARG A 153 25.64 5.42 12.17
CA ARG A 153 24.30 4.83 12.21
C ARG A 153 24.21 3.59 11.32
N GLU A 154 24.77 3.63 10.11
CA GLU A 154 24.85 2.46 9.23
C GLU A 154 25.56 1.28 9.90
N VAL A 155 26.70 1.52 10.55
CA VAL A 155 27.45 0.49 11.30
C VAL A 155 26.63 -0.07 12.45
N ALA A 156 25.84 0.75 13.14
CA ALA A 156 25.00 0.31 14.24
C ALA A 156 23.80 -0.54 13.78
N GLU A 157 23.27 -0.31 12.57
CA GLU A 157 21.94 -0.80 12.16
C GLU A 157 21.94 -1.80 11.01
N LYS A 158 22.85 -1.69 10.03
CA LYS A 158 22.81 -2.51 8.82
C LYS A 158 23.52 -3.86 9.01
N GLU A 159 22.95 -4.91 8.44
CA GLU A 159 23.50 -6.28 8.42
C GLU A 159 24.90 -6.36 7.78
N LEU A 160 25.19 -5.45 6.83
CA LEU A 160 26.51 -5.31 6.19
C LEU A 160 27.66 -5.27 7.22
N TYR A 161 27.41 -4.73 8.42
CA TYR A 161 28.41 -4.53 9.47
C TYR A 161 28.29 -5.54 10.62
N ASP A 162 27.64 -6.69 10.45
CA ASP A 162 27.46 -7.69 11.52
C ASP A 162 28.78 -8.33 11.98
N PHE A 163 29.84 -8.20 11.17
CA PHE A 163 31.20 -8.58 11.55
C PHE A 163 31.85 -7.63 12.57
N VAL A 164 31.26 -6.46 12.80
CA VAL A 164 31.69 -5.50 13.83
C VAL A 164 31.10 -5.94 15.17
N SER A 165 31.93 -5.96 16.22
CA SER A 165 31.50 -6.46 17.53
C SER A 165 30.26 -5.71 18.05
N PRO A 166 29.33 -6.38 18.77
CA PRO A 166 28.17 -5.72 19.35
C PRO A 166 28.52 -4.51 20.22
N ALA A 167 29.62 -4.59 20.98
CA ALA A 167 30.11 -3.48 21.80
C ALA A 167 30.54 -2.27 20.96
N THR A 168 31.24 -2.49 19.85
CA THR A 168 31.63 -1.41 18.92
C THR A 168 30.41 -0.83 18.19
N ARG A 169 29.43 -1.66 17.82
CA ARG A 169 28.18 -1.20 17.23
C ARG A 169 27.37 -0.34 18.20
N GLN A 170 27.33 -0.71 19.48
CA GLN A 170 26.71 0.12 20.51
C GLN A 170 27.45 1.46 20.66
N ARG A 171 28.80 1.45 20.69
CA ARG A 171 29.58 2.70 20.69
C ARG A 171 29.28 3.59 19.48
N ALA A 172 29.05 3.01 18.30
CA ALA A 172 28.66 3.77 17.11
C ALA A 172 27.27 4.41 17.25
N ARG A 173 26.31 3.71 17.87
CA ARG A 173 24.99 4.27 18.22
C ARG A 173 25.11 5.41 19.23
N ASP A 174 25.84 5.18 20.32
CA ASP A 174 26.04 6.20 21.37
C ASP A 174 26.74 7.45 20.80
N ALA A 175 27.71 7.25 19.90
CA ALA A 175 28.39 8.33 19.19
C ALA A 175 27.44 9.12 18.29
N PHE A 176 26.54 8.44 17.56
CA PHE A 176 25.50 9.08 16.77
C PHE A 176 24.58 9.95 17.65
N ASP A 177 24.10 9.41 18.76
CA ASP A 177 23.18 10.12 19.67
C ASP A 177 23.85 11.36 20.30
N GLN A 178 25.11 11.24 20.72
CA GLN A 178 25.91 12.39 21.18
C GLN A 178 26.13 13.43 20.07
N GLY A 179 26.34 12.98 18.83
CA GLY A 179 26.43 13.86 17.67
C GLY A 179 25.13 14.64 17.40
N VAL A 180 23.97 14.02 17.61
CA VAL A 180 22.68 14.71 17.52
C VAL A 180 22.58 15.78 18.60
N GLN A 181 22.96 15.49 19.84
CA GLN A 181 22.97 16.50 20.91
C GLN A 181 23.91 17.67 20.59
N CYS A 182 25.12 17.38 20.09
CA CYS A 182 26.07 18.40 19.63
C CYS A 182 25.48 19.32 18.56
N ILE A 183 24.76 18.74 17.59
CA ILE A 183 24.03 19.50 16.56
C ILE A 183 23.02 20.45 17.20
N LEU A 184 22.22 19.99 18.15
CA LEU A 184 21.22 20.82 18.82
C LEU A 184 21.88 21.97 19.59
N ASP A 185 22.98 21.69 20.29
CA ASP A 185 23.71 22.68 21.08
C ASP A 185 24.45 23.71 20.20
N CYS A 186 24.83 23.33 18.98
CA CYS A 186 25.45 24.22 17.99
C CYS A 186 24.44 25.08 17.22
N GLN A 187 23.13 24.85 17.33
CA GLN A 187 22.15 25.64 16.56
C GLN A 187 22.16 27.10 17.01
N ILE A 188 22.31 28.02 16.06
CA ILE A 188 22.45 29.45 16.35
C ILE A 188 21.12 30.02 16.80
N LYS A 189 21.19 30.94 17.76
CA LYS A 189 20.04 31.71 18.26
C LYS A 189 20.24 33.19 17.97
N VAL A 190 19.25 33.80 17.33
CA VAL A 190 19.18 35.25 17.07
C VAL A 190 17.91 35.75 17.72
N ASP A 191 18.01 36.75 18.59
CA ASP A 191 16.89 37.28 19.39
C ASP A 191 16.07 36.20 20.11
N GLY A 192 16.76 35.15 20.60
CA GLY A 192 16.14 34.02 21.30
C GLY A 192 15.45 32.99 20.39
N GLN A 193 15.39 33.21 19.09
CA GLN A 193 14.84 32.28 18.10
C GLN A 193 15.95 31.40 17.51
N LEU A 194 15.70 30.10 17.43
CA LEU A 194 16.59 29.17 16.73
C LEU A 194 16.59 29.47 15.22
N THR A 195 17.75 29.34 14.59
CA THR A 195 17.94 29.56 13.15
C THR A 195 18.53 28.30 12.50
N ALA A 196 19.69 28.43 11.88
CA ALA A 196 20.44 27.36 11.24
C ALA A 196 21.79 27.14 11.95
N TRP A 197 22.71 26.44 11.30
CA TRP A 197 24.03 26.10 11.84
C TRP A 197 25.15 26.80 11.06
N CYS A 198 26.32 26.91 11.69
CA CYS A 198 27.52 27.40 11.04
C CYS A 198 28.32 26.23 10.44
N ALA A 199 29.24 26.53 9.52
CA ALA A 199 30.10 25.49 8.94
C ALA A 199 31.10 24.93 9.97
N GLN A 200 31.48 25.75 10.96
CA GLN A 200 32.37 25.37 12.05
C GLN A 200 31.92 25.97 13.38
N HIS A 201 32.14 25.21 14.45
CA HIS A 201 31.88 25.59 15.82
C HIS A 201 33.10 25.31 16.69
N ASP A 202 33.37 26.20 17.63
CA ASP A 202 34.45 26.00 18.59
C ASP A 202 34.18 24.75 19.43
N ARG A 203 35.21 23.91 19.60
CA ARG A 203 35.04 22.59 20.22
C ARG A 203 34.77 22.66 21.73
N GLU A 204 34.97 23.80 22.37
CA GLU A 204 34.80 23.96 23.82
C GLU A 204 33.57 24.82 24.11
N THR A 205 33.39 25.92 23.39
CA THR A 205 32.29 26.88 23.60
C THR A 205 31.06 26.63 22.73
N LEU A 206 31.18 25.81 21.67
CA LEU A 206 30.14 25.53 20.67
C LEU A 206 29.71 26.76 19.83
N GLN A 207 30.34 27.91 20.04
CA GLN A 207 30.06 29.13 19.28
C GLN A 207 30.61 29.04 17.86
N ALA A 208 30.02 29.80 16.94
CA ALA A 208 30.49 29.90 15.56
C ALA A 208 31.99 30.25 15.51
N ALA A 209 32.78 29.45 14.79
CA ALA A 209 34.23 29.61 14.72
C ALA A 209 34.70 29.97 13.30
N LYS A 210 35.79 30.73 13.24
CA LYS A 210 36.44 31.10 11.98
C LYS A 210 37.28 29.93 11.46
N ALA A 211 37.17 29.64 10.18
CA ALA A 211 37.99 28.63 9.52
C ALA A 211 39.11 29.28 8.69
N ARG A 212 39.08 29.11 7.37
CA ARG A 212 39.99 29.78 6.43
C ARG A 212 39.69 31.29 6.39
N ALA A 213 40.58 32.08 5.78
CA ALA A 213 40.45 33.55 5.72
C ALA A 213 39.08 34.03 5.19
N TYR A 214 38.47 33.24 4.32
CA TYR A 214 37.19 33.49 3.65
C TYR A 214 36.00 32.72 4.25
N GLU A 215 36.18 32.03 5.38
CA GLU A 215 35.15 31.27 6.09
C GLU A 215 34.96 31.87 7.47
N HIS A 216 34.18 32.97 7.50
CA HIS A 216 33.87 33.72 8.70
C HIS A 216 32.85 32.97 9.58
N PRO A 217 32.80 33.24 10.90
CA PRO A 217 31.69 32.82 11.74
C PRO A 217 30.36 33.31 11.15
N SER A 218 29.59 32.40 10.57
CA SER A 218 28.41 32.73 9.74
C SER A 218 27.47 31.54 9.64
N LEU A 219 26.17 31.81 9.48
CA LEU A 219 25.19 30.77 9.16
C LEU A 219 25.51 30.18 7.79
N SER A 220 25.30 28.88 7.64
CA SER A 220 25.78 28.16 6.48
C SER A 220 24.67 27.38 5.77
N GLY A 221 24.36 27.76 4.53
CA GLY A 221 23.21 27.21 3.79
C GLY A 221 23.39 25.76 3.34
N SER A 222 24.57 25.36 2.88
CA SER A 222 24.79 23.98 2.39
C SER A 222 24.94 22.99 3.56
N GLU A 223 25.67 23.38 4.59
CA GLU A 223 25.97 22.60 5.77
C GLU A 223 24.71 22.41 6.63
N SER A 224 23.94 23.47 6.86
CA SER A 224 22.66 23.39 7.57
C SER A 224 21.64 22.51 6.87
N ALA A 225 21.65 22.47 5.53
CA ALA A 225 20.77 21.58 4.78
C ALA A 225 21.14 20.11 5.03
N GLY A 226 22.42 19.78 5.09
CA GLY A 226 22.88 18.44 5.46
C GLY A 226 22.40 18.03 6.86
N ILE A 227 22.49 18.95 7.82
CA ILE A 227 22.06 18.73 9.20
C ILE A 227 20.55 18.54 9.30
N ALA A 228 19.75 19.47 8.77
CA ALA A 228 18.28 19.39 8.83
C ALA A 228 17.77 18.09 8.22
N ARG A 229 18.32 17.69 7.06
CA ARG A 229 17.98 16.44 6.39
C ARG A 229 18.38 15.21 7.21
N LEU A 230 19.55 15.23 7.86
CA LEU A 230 19.94 14.15 8.78
C LEU A 230 18.95 14.03 9.95
N LEU A 231 18.60 15.14 10.59
CA LEU A 231 17.64 15.14 11.70
C LEU A 231 16.25 14.62 11.28
N MET A 232 15.78 14.99 10.08
CA MET A 232 14.52 14.48 9.52
C MET A 232 14.54 12.96 9.25
N THR A 233 15.71 12.31 9.22
CA THR A 233 15.80 10.84 9.09
C THR A 233 15.66 10.10 10.41
N ILE A 234 15.59 10.78 11.55
CA ILE A 234 15.38 10.15 12.86
C ILE A 234 13.91 9.72 12.94
N GLU A 235 13.65 8.42 13.16
CA GLU A 235 12.30 7.85 13.17
C GLU A 235 11.43 8.33 14.34
N LYS A 236 12.05 8.54 15.51
CA LYS A 236 11.40 9.00 16.74
C LYS A 236 12.09 10.26 17.26
N PRO A 237 11.96 11.41 16.56
CA PRO A 237 12.66 12.62 16.94
C PRO A 237 12.11 13.15 18.27
N SER A 238 13.01 13.56 19.16
CA SER A 238 12.65 14.26 20.40
C SER A 238 12.07 15.64 20.09
N GLU A 239 11.40 16.26 21.07
CA GLU A 239 10.82 17.60 20.88
C GLU A 239 11.89 18.65 20.53
N ALA A 240 13.09 18.52 21.09
CA ALA A 240 14.21 19.38 20.75
C ALA A 240 14.64 19.21 19.28
N VAL A 241 14.66 17.97 18.77
CA VAL A 241 14.95 17.68 17.36
C VAL A 241 13.85 18.26 16.45
N ARG A 242 12.57 18.10 16.80
CA ARG A 242 11.44 18.69 16.05
C ARG A 242 11.56 20.20 15.96
N THR A 243 11.78 20.85 17.12
CA THR A 243 11.96 22.31 17.22
C THR A 243 13.13 22.77 16.36
N ALA A 244 14.26 22.05 16.39
CA ALA A 244 15.44 22.37 15.61
C ALA A 244 15.19 22.26 14.10
N ILE A 245 14.49 21.21 13.65
CA ILE A 245 14.09 21.02 12.24
C ILE A 245 13.19 22.16 11.79
N GLU A 246 12.13 22.46 12.53
CA GLU A 246 11.17 23.51 12.19
C GLU A 246 11.82 24.89 12.09
N ALA A 247 12.71 25.22 13.03
CA ALA A 247 13.47 26.46 13.02
C ALA A 247 14.38 26.56 11.78
N ALA A 248 15.06 25.47 11.42
CA ALA A 248 15.92 25.43 10.24
C ALA A 248 15.12 25.59 8.94
N VAL A 249 13.96 24.93 8.82
CA VAL A 249 13.08 25.05 7.65
C VAL A 249 12.59 26.50 7.50
N LYS A 250 12.10 27.11 8.58
CA LYS A 250 11.71 28.54 8.59
C LYS A 250 12.86 29.45 8.18
N TRP A 251 14.08 29.16 8.64
CA TRP A 251 15.26 29.90 8.23
C TRP A 251 15.54 29.75 6.72
N PHE A 252 15.44 28.55 6.16
CA PHE A 252 15.61 28.33 4.71
C PHE A 252 14.57 29.08 3.87
N GLU A 253 13.33 29.15 4.33
CA GLU A 253 12.27 29.94 3.68
C GLU A 253 12.57 31.45 3.71
N ALA A 254 13.10 31.95 4.82
CA ALA A 254 13.46 33.37 4.97
C ALA A 254 14.75 33.75 4.22
N ALA A 255 15.73 32.84 4.15
CA ALA A 255 17.05 33.09 3.56
C ALA A 255 17.09 32.85 2.03
N GLN A 256 16.00 32.43 1.40
CA GLN A 256 15.99 32.15 -0.04
C GLN A 256 16.22 33.42 -0.87
N LEU A 257 16.98 33.26 -1.95
CA LEU A 257 17.28 34.29 -2.93
C LEU A 257 16.51 33.97 -4.21
N THR A 258 15.58 34.85 -4.57
CA THR A 258 14.73 34.70 -5.76
C THR A 258 15.10 35.69 -6.84
N GLY A 259 14.76 35.40 -8.10
CA GLY A 259 14.96 36.34 -9.20
C GLY A 259 16.39 36.40 -9.73
N ILE A 260 17.25 35.45 -9.36
CA ILE A 260 18.65 35.39 -9.79
C ILE A 260 19.09 33.98 -10.19
N ARG A 261 20.01 33.88 -11.16
CA ARG A 261 20.79 32.68 -11.49
C ARG A 261 22.27 32.93 -11.23
N TYR A 262 23.02 31.87 -10.92
CA TYR A 262 24.47 31.93 -10.76
C TYR A 262 25.14 30.93 -11.71
N GLU A 263 25.61 31.44 -12.84
CA GLU A 263 26.05 30.63 -13.99
C GLU A 263 27.45 31.02 -14.44
N GLU A 264 28.16 30.06 -15.05
CA GLU A 264 29.44 30.30 -15.68
C GLU A 264 29.24 30.81 -17.11
N ILE A 265 29.72 32.02 -17.39
CA ILE A 265 29.73 32.65 -18.71
C ILE A 265 31.18 33.01 -19.03
N ASP A 266 31.70 32.49 -20.14
CA ASP A 266 33.06 32.74 -20.62
C ASP A 266 34.16 32.45 -19.57
N GLY A 267 33.98 31.40 -18.76
CA GLY A 267 34.92 30.99 -17.71
C GLY A 267 34.81 31.81 -16.42
N GLU A 268 33.81 32.68 -16.29
CA GLU A 268 33.52 33.44 -15.07
C GLU A 268 32.10 33.20 -14.57
N ARG A 269 31.95 32.92 -13.28
CA ARG A 269 30.65 32.84 -12.63
C ARG A 269 30.09 34.23 -12.37
N LYS A 270 28.85 34.46 -12.80
CA LYS A 270 28.14 35.73 -12.69
C LYS A 270 26.74 35.53 -12.16
N VAL A 271 26.26 36.51 -11.41
CA VAL A 271 24.86 36.60 -11.01
C VAL A 271 24.08 37.23 -12.17
N ILE A 272 23.03 36.57 -12.61
CA ILE A 272 22.15 37.00 -13.71
C ILE A 272 20.78 37.25 -13.12
N HIS A 273 20.17 38.40 -13.38
CA HIS A 273 18.80 38.66 -12.98
C HIS A 273 17.82 37.91 -13.88
N ASP A 274 17.00 37.06 -13.28
CA ASP A 274 15.99 36.24 -13.95
C ASP A 274 14.81 36.02 -13.00
N PRO A 275 13.70 36.77 -13.18
CA PRO A 275 12.52 36.69 -12.32
C PRO A 275 11.90 35.28 -12.19
N ASN A 276 12.16 34.40 -13.17
CA ASN A 276 11.60 33.05 -13.21
C ASN A 276 12.59 31.99 -12.68
N ALA A 277 13.76 32.41 -12.21
CA ALA A 277 14.76 31.49 -11.69
C ALA A 277 14.25 30.78 -10.42
N PRO A 278 14.55 29.46 -10.26
CA PRO A 278 14.30 28.77 -9.01
C PRO A 278 15.10 29.42 -7.87
N PRO A 279 14.63 29.28 -6.61
CA PRO A 279 15.31 29.88 -5.47
C PRO A 279 16.73 29.33 -5.31
N LEU A 280 17.65 30.22 -4.93
CA LEU A 280 19.02 29.93 -4.58
C LEU A 280 19.27 30.27 -3.11
N TRP A 281 20.34 29.70 -2.55
CA TRP A 281 20.86 30.06 -1.24
C TRP A 281 22.34 30.34 -1.36
N ALA A 282 22.82 31.41 -0.73
CA ALA A 282 24.23 31.62 -0.52
C ALA A 282 24.80 30.54 0.42
N ARG A 283 26.09 30.28 0.31
CA ARG A 283 26.77 29.33 1.19
C ARG A 283 26.90 29.90 2.61
N PHE A 284 27.10 31.21 2.75
CA PHE A 284 27.28 31.89 4.03
C PHE A 284 26.39 33.11 4.17
N TYR A 285 25.87 33.30 5.38
CA TYR A 285 25.02 34.42 5.77
C TYR A 285 25.49 35.04 7.08
N GLU A 286 25.45 36.37 7.15
CA GLU A 286 25.64 37.09 8.42
C GLU A 286 24.56 36.67 9.42
N ILE A 287 24.98 36.33 10.65
CA ILE A 287 24.12 35.68 11.66
C ILE A 287 22.88 36.51 11.98
N GLU A 288 23.05 37.80 12.24
CA GLU A 288 21.96 38.67 12.72
C GLU A 288 20.99 39.10 11.62
N THR A 289 21.47 39.22 10.37
CA THR A 289 20.71 39.87 9.30
C THR A 289 20.23 38.92 8.21
N ASN A 290 20.72 37.67 8.19
CA ASN A 290 20.54 36.72 7.09
C ASN A 290 20.96 37.31 5.72
N ARG A 291 21.90 38.27 5.72
CA ARG A 291 22.43 38.81 4.47
C ARG A 291 23.52 37.88 3.93
N PRO A 292 23.48 37.49 2.64
CA PRO A 292 24.58 36.77 2.01
C PRO A 292 25.92 37.47 2.19
N ILE A 293 26.96 36.73 2.54
CA ILE A 293 28.33 37.25 2.67
C ILE A 293 29.31 36.48 1.78
N PHE A 294 30.26 37.21 1.23
CA PHE A 294 31.32 36.71 0.36
C PHE A 294 32.66 37.21 0.87
N SER A 295 33.73 36.43 0.69
CA SER A 295 35.06 36.85 1.11
C SER A 295 36.13 36.25 0.21
N GLY A 296 37.08 37.09 -0.17
CA GLY A 296 38.27 36.69 -0.92
C GLY A 296 39.40 36.26 0.01
N ARG A 297 40.60 36.13 -0.55
CA ARG A 297 41.85 35.89 0.21
C ARG A 297 42.23 37.04 1.14
N ASP A 298 41.71 38.25 0.88
CA ASP A 298 41.83 39.42 1.75
C ASP A 298 41.13 39.22 3.12
N GLY A 299 40.21 38.26 3.21
CA GLY A 299 39.45 37.99 4.43
C GLY A 299 38.48 39.10 4.80
N ILE A 300 38.08 39.95 3.85
CA ILE A 300 37.14 41.04 4.08
C ILE A 300 35.74 40.60 3.62
N ILE A 301 34.74 40.80 4.48
CA ILE A 301 33.34 40.55 4.14
C ILE A 301 32.87 41.53 3.07
N LYS A 302 32.32 40.97 2.01
CA LYS A 302 31.68 41.63 0.87
C LYS A 302 30.25 41.15 0.76
N TYR A 303 29.39 41.95 0.14
CA TYR A 303 27.96 41.65 0.04
C TYR A 303 27.50 41.40 -1.39
N ASP A 304 28.41 41.54 -2.35
CA ASP A 304 28.23 41.08 -3.72
C ASP A 304 29.39 40.16 -4.12
N VAL A 305 29.06 39.00 -4.68
CA VAL A 305 30.04 38.02 -5.17
C VAL A 305 30.90 38.59 -6.31
N ALA A 306 30.46 39.66 -6.98
CA ALA A 306 31.25 40.38 -7.97
C ALA A 306 32.44 41.14 -7.34
N GLU A 307 32.44 41.39 -6.03
CA GLU A 307 33.50 42.12 -5.33
C GLU A 307 34.70 41.24 -4.95
N ILE A 308 34.56 39.90 -5.02
CA ILE A 308 35.68 38.96 -4.80
C ILE A 308 36.42 38.65 -6.10
N GLU A 309 37.70 38.31 -5.98
CA GLU A 309 38.57 37.99 -7.11
C GLU A 309 38.06 36.79 -7.95
N PRO A 310 38.23 36.81 -9.29
CA PRO A 310 37.74 35.75 -10.17
C PRO A 310 38.18 34.33 -9.78
N GLU A 311 39.43 34.18 -9.31
CA GLU A 311 39.95 32.89 -8.81
C GLU A 311 39.06 32.29 -7.71
N ARG A 312 38.64 33.11 -6.73
CA ARG A 312 37.78 32.66 -5.63
C ARG A 312 36.32 32.59 -6.01
N ARG A 313 35.85 33.47 -6.89
CA ARG A 313 34.47 33.44 -7.41
C ARG A 313 34.18 32.14 -8.15
N ASN A 314 35.15 31.67 -8.93
CA ASN A 314 35.03 30.47 -9.77
C ASN A 314 35.42 29.19 -9.01
N GLY A 315 36.37 29.27 -8.08
CA GLY A 315 36.90 28.11 -7.35
C GLY A 315 36.11 27.68 -6.11
N TYR A 316 34.96 28.31 -5.82
CA TYR A 316 34.19 28.03 -4.62
C TYR A 316 32.67 28.14 -4.88
N ALA A 317 31.90 27.21 -4.32
CA ALA A 317 30.45 27.17 -4.49
C ALA A 317 29.76 28.19 -3.57
N TRP A 318 29.70 29.45 -4.01
CA TRP A 318 29.10 30.55 -3.24
C TRP A 318 27.56 30.53 -3.21
N TYR A 319 26.92 29.94 -4.22
CA TYR A 319 25.47 29.75 -4.27
C TYR A 319 25.14 28.29 -4.59
N GLY A 320 24.02 27.81 -4.08
CA GLY A 320 23.51 26.46 -4.32
C GLY A 320 22.00 26.34 -4.13
N THR A 321 21.48 25.14 -4.34
CA THR A 321 20.05 24.79 -4.27
C THR A 321 19.72 23.91 -3.05
N SER A 322 20.55 23.98 -2.00
CA SER A 322 20.45 23.08 -0.85
C SER A 322 19.10 23.22 -0.12
N GLY A 323 18.55 24.43 -0.03
CA GLY A 323 17.24 24.68 0.58
C GLY A 323 16.08 24.02 -0.15
N SER A 324 16.15 23.84 -1.48
CA SER A 324 15.10 23.12 -2.23
C SER A 324 14.96 21.66 -1.77
N ARG A 325 16.08 21.01 -1.44
CA ARG A 325 16.06 19.63 -0.91
C ARG A 325 15.51 19.58 0.50
N VAL A 326 15.78 20.60 1.32
CA VAL A 326 15.19 20.71 2.67
C VAL A 326 13.68 20.85 2.57
N ALA A 327 13.16 21.68 1.66
CA ALA A 327 11.72 21.84 1.47
C ALA A 327 11.04 20.54 1.01
N GLN A 328 11.67 19.76 0.12
CA GLN A 328 11.18 18.45 -0.29
C GLN A 328 11.13 17.47 0.89
N ASP A 329 12.26 17.28 1.58
CA ASP A 329 12.37 16.34 2.70
C ASP A 329 11.44 16.76 3.87
N TRP A 330 11.22 18.07 4.06
CA TRP A 330 10.26 18.60 5.03
C TRP A 330 8.84 18.16 4.75
N GLN A 331 8.38 18.22 3.48
CA GLN A 331 7.03 17.79 3.15
C GLN A 331 6.84 16.30 3.38
N GLU A 332 7.83 15.48 3.01
CA GLU A 332 7.84 14.05 3.31
C GLU A 332 7.83 13.78 4.81
N TRP A 333 8.62 14.54 5.58
CA TRP A 333 8.69 14.46 7.04
C TRP A 333 7.37 14.82 7.71
N VAL A 334 6.73 15.94 7.35
CA VAL A 334 5.42 16.35 7.89
C VAL A 334 4.34 15.31 7.58
N ASN A 335 4.34 14.76 6.37
CA ASN A 335 3.41 13.69 6.00
C ASN A 335 3.66 12.44 6.86
N ARG A 336 4.91 12.10 7.16
CA ARG A 336 5.28 11.00 8.05
C ARG A 336 4.92 11.26 9.51
N GLU A 337 5.18 12.45 10.03
CA GLU A 337 4.90 12.80 11.42
C GLU A 337 3.40 12.95 11.70
N SER A 338 2.62 13.45 10.72
CA SER A 338 1.16 13.53 10.81
C SER A 338 0.50 12.14 10.83
N THR A 339 1.03 11.19 10.06
CA THR A 339 0.59 9.78 10.02
C THR A 339 1.10 8.92 11.19
N SER A 340 2.22 9.33 11.82
CA SER A 340 2.78 8.72 13.04
C SER A 340 2.01 9.06 14.32
N SER A 341 1.11 10.04 14.29
CA SER A 341 0.17 10.21 15.39
C SER A 341 -0.72 8.97 15.47
N ARG A 342 -0.76 8.31 16.63
CA ARG A 342 -1.70 7.23 17.02
C ARG A 342 -3.19 7.59 16.87
N SER A 343 -3.52 8.68 16.17
CA SER A 343 -4.87 9.11 15.89
C SER A 343 -5.49 8.31 14.75
N ALA A 344 -4.78 8.00 13.65
CA ALA A 344 -5.38 7.35 12.48
C ALA A 344 -5.93 5.95 12.85
N PRO A 345 -7.19 5.64 12.50
CA PRO A 345 -7.78 4.36 12.89
C PRO A 345 -7.31 3.24 11.97
N ASN A 346 -7.09 2.06 12.54
CA ASN A 346 -6.87 0.85 11.76
C ASN A 346 -8.15 0.46 11.00
N ILE A 347 -8.03 -0.41 10.00
CA ILE A 347 -9.17 -0.95 9.26
C ILE A 347 -9.12 -2.48 9.30
N LEU A 348 -10.22 -3.09 9.72
CA LEU A 348 -10.53 -4.50 9.49
C LEU A 348 -11.61 -4.59 8.41
N PHE A 349 -11.23 -5.04 7.22
CA PHE A 349 -12.06 -5.05 6.02
C PHE A 349 -12.46 -6.49 5.65
N ILE A 350 -13.66 -6.91 6.09
CA ILE A 350 -14.15 -8.28 6.00
C ILE A 350 -15.08 -8.42 4.79
N ALA A 351 -14.70 -9.27 3.84
CA ALA A 351 -15.50 -9.59 2.67
C ALA A 351 -16.07 -11.01 2.77
N VAL A 352 -17.31 -11.21 2.35
CA VAL A 352 -17.94 -12.54 2.24
C VAL A 352 -18.49 -12.74 0.83
N ASP A 353 -18.00 -13.76 0.14
CA ASP A 353 -18.34 -14.05 -1.26
C ASP A 353 -19.70 -14.73 -1.40
N ASP A 354 -20.56 -14.23 -2.29
CA ASP A 354 -21.90 -14.78 -2.61
C ASP A 354 -22.91 -14.79 -1.43
N LEU A 355 -22.65 -14.02 -0.36
CA LEU A 355 -23.56 -13.90 0.78
C LEU A 355 -24.72 -12.94 0.46
N ASN A 356 -25.95 -13.48 0.42
CA ASN A 356 -27.18 -12.73 0.24
C ASN A 356 -27.73 -12.20 1.58
N ASP A 357 -29.00 -11.78 1.60
CA ASP A 357 -29.66 -11.25 2.78
C ASP A 357 -30.11 -12.31 3.82
N TRP A 358 -29.76 -13.58 3.65
CA TRP A 358 -30.05 -14.68 4.59
C TRP A 358 -29.14 -14.65 5.83
N VAL A 359 -29.14 -13.51 6.50
CA VAL A 359 -28.48 -13.25 7.78
C VAL A 359 -29.49 -12.66 8.75
N GLY A 360 -29.35 -12.98 10.04
CA GLY A 360 -30.33 -12.60 11.08
C GLY A 360 -30.58 -11.09 11.14
N CYS A 361 -29.52 -10.28 11.05
CA CYS A 361 -29.63 -8.83 11.08
C CYS A 361 -30.38 -8.21 9.89
N LEU A 362 -30.50 -8.89 8.75
CA LEU A 362 -31.32 -8.42 7.62
C LEU A 362 -32.73 -9.00 7.63
N GLY A 363 -33.05 -9.91 8.55
CA GLY A 363 -34.35 -10.55 8.64
C GLY A 363 -34.67 -11.42 7.43
N GLY A 364 -33.64 -11.97 6.76
CA GLY A 364 -33.81 -12.86 5.61
C GLY A 364 -34.35 -14.23 6.01
N HIS A 365 -33.64 -15.30 5.67
CA HIS A 365 -34.14 -16.65 5.93
C HIS A 365 -34.33 -16.93 7.44
N PRO A 366 -35.51 -17.44 7.88
CA PRO A 366 -35.84 -17.58 9.30
C PRO A 366 -34.99 -18.63 10.04
N GLN A 367 -34.32 -19.52 9.30
CA GLN A 367 -33.42 -20.54 9.86
C GLN A 367 -31.93 -20.15 9.77
N ALA A 368 -31.60 -18.93 9.33
CA ALA A 368 -30.23 -18.43 9.40
C ALA A 368 -29.79 -18.27 10.86
N GLU A 369 -28.61 -18.79 11.21
CA GLU A 369 -27.98 -18.55 12.52
C GLU A 369 -26.66 -17.82 12.26
N THR A 370 -26.67 -16.51 12.49
CA THR A 370 -25.52 -15.63 12.30
C THR A 370 -25.27 -14.71 13.50
N PRO A 371 -25.15 -15.27 14.72
CA PRO A 371 -25.04 -14.47 15.94
C PRO A 371 -23.86 -13.49 15.94
N HIS A 372 -22.75 -13.80 15.26
CA HIS A 372 -21.57 -12.94 15.27
C HIS A 372 -21.68 -11.76 14.29
N ILE A 373 -22.24 -11.99 13.10
CA ILE A 373 -22.63 -10.93 12.16
C ILE A 373 -23.69 -10.04 12.80
N ASP A 374 -24.69 -10.62 13.47
CA ASP A 374 -25.74 -9.87 14.16
C ASP A 374 -25.18 -9.02 15.30
N ARG A 375 -24.21 -9.56 16.05
CA ARG A 375 -23.45 -8.83 17.07
C ARG A 375 -22.68 -7.67 16.46
N LEU A 376 -22.06 -7.85 15.29
CA LEU A 376 -21.32 -6.78 14.61
C LEU A 376 -22.26 -5.67 14.12
N ALA A 377 -23.37 -6.04 13.49
CA ALA A 377 -24.37 -5.08 13.00
C ALA A 377 -24.88 -4.17 14.12
N LYS A 378 -25.05 -4.70 15.34
CA LYS A 378 -25.46 -3.91 16.53
C LYS A 378 -24.39 -2.94 17.04
N ARG A 379 -23.11 -3.13 16.68
CA ARG A 379 -22.00 -2.22 17.07
C ARG A 379 -21.87 -1.02 16.15
N GLY A 380 -22.38 -1.10 14.92
CA GLY A 380 -22.19 -0.12 13.86
C GLY A 380 -23.50 0.39 13.28
N VAL A 381 -23.43 0.88 12.04
CA VAL A 381 -24.61 1.16 11.22
C VAL A 381 -24.80 0.03 10.23
N LEU A 382 -26.00 -0.56 10.20
CA LEU A 382 -26.40 -1.57 9.23
C LEU A 382 -27.10 -0.90 8.05
N PHE A 383 -26.53 -1.01 6.85
CA PHE A 383 -27.12 -0.50 5.62
C PHE A 383 -28.00 -1.58 5.01
N THR A 384 -29.31 -1.43 5.18
CA THR A 384 -30.30 -2.46 4.82
C THR A 384 -30.70 -2.47 3.35
N ASN A 385 -30.35 -1.41 2.61
CA ASN A 385 -30.61 -1.21 1.18
C ASN A 385 -29.26 -0.97 0.46
N ALA A 386 -28.29 -1.83 0.73
CA ALA A 386 -26.96 -1.77 0.12
C ALA A 386 -26.91 -2.68 -1.12
N HIS A 387 -26.28 -2.21 -2.19
CA HIS A 387 -26.19 -2.94 -3.46
C HIS A 387 -24.78 -3.03 -4.02
N CYS A 388 -24.48 -4.14 -4.69
CA CYS A 388 -23.23 -4.32 -5.43
C CYS A 388 -23.16 -3.39 -6.65
N ALA A 389 -21.95 -3.04 -7.08
CA ALA A 389 -21.74 -2.32 -8.34
C ALA A 389 -22.04 -3.21 -9.57
N SER A 390 -21.87 -4.52 -9.41
CA SER A 390 -22.21 -5.54 -10.41
C SER A 390 -22.58 -6.86 -9.72
N PRO A 391 -23.57 -7.63 -10.18
CA PRO A 391 -24.01 -8.89 -9.57
C PRO A 391 -23.07 -10.07 -9.92
N ALA A 392 -21.76 -9.82 -9.98
CA ALA A 392 -20.73 -10.82 -10.25
C ALA A 392 -19.40 -10.44 -9.57
N CYS A 393 -18.63 -11.43 -9.12
CA CYS A 393 -17.45 -11.22 -8.29
C CYS A 393 -16.41 -10.24 -8.87
N ASN A 394 -15.92 -10.50 -10.08
CA ASN A 394 -14.84 -9.72 -10.70
C ASN A 394 -15.22 -8.26 -10.91
N PRO A 395 -16.33 -7.92 -11.58
CA PRO A 395 -16.72 -6.53 -11.79
C PRO A 395 -17.10 -5.82 -10.48
N SER A 396 -17.79 -6.49 -9.54
CA SER A 396 -18.15 -5.88 -8.26
C SER A 396 -16.93 -5.49 -7.43
N ARG A 397 -16.00 -6.44 -7.26
CA ARG A 397 -14.78 -6.24 -6.49
C ARG A 397 -13.87 -5.23 -7.19
N ALA A 398 -13.70 -5.33 -8.52
CA ALA A 398 -12.93 -4.34 -9.27
C ALA A 398 -13.48 -2.93 -9.05
N ALA A 399 -14.80 -2.75 -9.10
CA ALA A 399 -15.42 -1.45 -8.91
C ALA A 399 -15.24 -0.91 -7.49
N LEU A 400 -15.42 -1.74 -6.46
CA LEU A 400 -15.17 -1.36 -5.07
C LEU A 400 -13.71 -0.94 -4.87
N PHE A 401 -12.78 -1.81 -5.25
CA PHE A 401 -11.36 -1.60 -4.97
C PHE A 401 -10.76 -0.46 -5.79
N SER A 402 -11.27 -0.18 -6.98
CA SER A 402 -10.88 1.00 -7.75
C SER A 402 -11.66 2.26 -7.37
N GLY A 403 -12.89 2.15 -6.88
CA GLY A 403 -13.77 3.29 -6.73
C GLY A 403 -14.35 3.77 -8.07
N GLN A 404 -14.28 2.93 -9.12
CA GLN A 404 -14.79 3.22 -10.47
C GLN A 404 -15.72 2.12 -10.98
N MET A 405 -16.86 2.51 -11.52
CA MET A 405 -17.87 1.59 -12.06
C MET A 405 -17.38 0.79 -13.28
N PRO A 406 -18.05 -0.33 -13.62
CA PRO A 406 -17.69 -1.16 -14.79
C PRO A 406 -17.51 -0.40 -16.10
N TRP A 407 -18.33 0.61 -16.37
CA TRP A 407 -18.20 1.44 -17.60
C TRP A 407 -16.94 2.31 -17.65
N ASN A 408 -16.31 2.59 -16.51
CA ASN A 408 -15.04 3.31 -16.45
C ASN A 408 -13.84 2.35 -16.45
N THR A 409 -13.99 1.18 -15.81
CA THR A 409 -12.91 0.19 -15.70
C THR A 409 -12.83 -0.78 -16.88
N GLY A 410 -13.91 -0.95 -17.65
CA GLY A 410 -14.02 -1.99 -18.68
C GLY A 410 -14.10 -3.41 -18.10
N VAL A 411 -14.31 -3.57 -16.80
CA VAL A 411 -14.48 -4.88 -16.14
C VAL A 411 -15.98 -5.12 -15.96
N TRP A 412 -16.60 -5.85 -16.90
CA TRP A 412 -18.05 -6.03 -16.97
C TRP A 412 -18.55 -7.38 -16.45
N SER A 413 -17.68 -8.40 -16.46
CA SER A 413 -18.03 -9.79 -16.15
C SER A 413 -16.85 -10.55 -15.53
N ASN A 414 -17.10 -11.78 -15.08
CA ASN A 414 -16.04 -12.65 -14.55
C ASN A 414 -15.00 -13.06 -15.60
N ASP A 415 -15.38 -13.05 -16.88
CA ASP A 415 -14.50 -13.39 -18.00
C ASP A 415 -13.80 -12.15 -18.61
N SER A 416 -14.12 -10.95 -18.12
CA SER A 416 -13.44 -9.71 -18.54
C SER A 416 -11.96 -9.75 -18.18
N ARG A 417 -11.14 -9.00 -18.93
CA ARG A 417 -9.74 -8.76 -18.57
C ARG A 417 -9.67 -8.17 -17.15
N LYS A 418 -8.68 -8.62 -16.38
CA LYS A 418 -8.48 -8.17 -14.99
C LYS A 418 -8.21 -6.67 -14.93
N LEU A 419 -8.61 -6.04 -13.83
CA LEU A 419 -8.47 -4.59 -13.60
C LEU A 419 -7.07 -4.07 -13.93
N PHE A 420 -6.02 -4.64 -13.33
CA PHE A 420 -4.64 -4.19 -13.52
C PHE A 420 -4.09 -4.44 -14.93
N ALA A 421 -4.67 -5.37 -15.69
CA ALA A 421 -4.31 -5.57 -17.09
C ALA A 421 -4.91 -4.49 -18.01
N GLN A 422 -6.01 -3.86 -17.59
CA GLN A 422 -6.66 -2.77 -18.32
C GLN A 422 -6.17 -1.40 -17.84
N HIS A 423 -5.95 -1.26 -16.53
CA HIS A 423 -5.58 -0.01 -15.86
C HIS A 423 -4.38 -0.22 -14.92
N PRO A 424 -3.15 -0.33 -15.45
CA PRO A 424 -1.98 -0.65 -14.64
C PRO A 424 -1.59 0.45 -13.64
N GLN A 425 -2.07 1.68 -13.84
CA GLN A 425 -1.79 2.83 -12.97
C GLN A 425 -2.89 3.07 -11.92
N ILE A 426 -3.98 2.30 -11.93
CA ILE A 426 -5.10 2.52 -11.01
C ILE A 426 -4.67 2.19 -9.59
N GLN A 427 -4.98 3.09 -8.66
CA GLN A 427 -4.64 2.90 -7.26
C GLN A 427 -5.82 2.29 -6.53
N THR A 428 -5.67 1.05 -6.11
CA THR A 428 -6.71 0.38 -5.34
C THR A 428 -6.75 0.85 -3.90
N LEU A 429 -7.90 0.65 -3.23
CA LEU A 429 -8.12 1.05 -1.84
C LEU A 429 -6.96 0.65 -0.90
N PRO A 430 -6.52 -0.62 -0.81
CA PRO A 430 -5.36 -0.98 0.00
C PRO A 430 -4.08 -0.25 -0.41
N GLN A 431 -3.82 -0.08 -1.72
CA GLN A 431 -2.62 0.61 -2.21
C GLN A 431 -2.60 2.10 -1.81
N ALA A 432 -3.74 2.79 -1.88
CA ALA A 432 -3.84 4.18 -1.42
C ALA A 432 -3.55 4.31 0.08
N PHE A 433 -4.05 3.38 0.89
CA PHE A 433 -3.73 3.31 2.32
C PHE A 433 -2.24 3.02 2.56
N GLY A 434 -1.65 2.10 1.80
CA GLY A 434 -0.21 1.80 1.87
C GLY A 434 0.66 3.01 1.55
N GLN A 435 0.28 3.81 0.55
CA GLN A 435 0.94 5.07 0.21
C GLN A 435 0.77 6.13 1.29
N ALA A 436 -0.36 6.13 2.00
CA ALA A 436 -0.63 6.99 3.15
C ALA A 436 0.01 6.49 4.46
N GLY A 437 0.93 5.53 4.39
CA GLY A 437 1.72 5.08 5.55
C GLY A 437 1.12 3.90 6.32
N TYR A 438 -0.01 3.34 5.91
CA TYR A 438 -0.56 2.15 6.55
C TYR A 438 0.26 0.91 6.23
N HIS A 439 0.36 -0.02 7.18
CA HIS A 439 0.75 -1.39 6.88
C HIS A 439 -0.45 -2.12 6.27
N THR A 440 -0.31 -2.66 5.06
CA THR A 440 -1.43 -3.28 4.32
C THR A 440 -1.28 -4.79 4.28
N LEU A 441 -2.25 -5.48 4.87
CA LEU A 441 -2.28 -6.92 5.05
C LEU A 441 -3.54 -7.51 4.42
N GLY A 442 -3.45 -8.69 3.80
CA GLY A 442 -4.61 -9.31 3.17
C GLY A 442 -4.59 -10.82 3.11
N THR A 443 -5.76 -11.44 3.26
CA THR A 443 -5.93 -12.89 3.06
C THR A 443 -7.25 -13.24 2.40
N GLY A 444 -7.28 -14.42 1.79
CA GLY A 444 -8.48 -14.99 1.19
C GLY A 444 -8.92 -14.27 -0.08
N LYS A 445 -10.22 -14.29 -0.36
CA LYS A 445 -10.78 -13.74 -1.60
C LYS A 445 -11.15 -12.26 -1.44
N MET A 446 -10.18 -11.38 -1.67
CA MET A 446 -10.41 -9.92 -1.73
C MET A 446 -10.83 -9.49 -3.13
N MET A 447 -10.01 -9.80 -4.14
CA MET A 447 -10.38 -9.71 -5.56
C MET A 447 -10.74 -11.09 -6.12
N HIS A 448 -11.16 -11.17 -7.38
CA HIS A 448 -11.66 -12.42 -7.97
C HIS A 448 -10.59 -13.53 -8.03
N SER A 449 -9.31 -13.20 -8.23
CA SER A 449 -8.19 -14.14 -8.29
C SER A 449 -7.30 -14.00 -7.05
N SER A 450 -7.66 -14.66 -5.95
CA SER A 450 -7.08 -14.47 -4.60
C SER A 450 -5.55 -14.33 -4.58
N ALA A 451 -4.80 -15.33 -5.03
CA ALA A 451 -3.35 -15.36 -4.84
C ALA A 451 -2.57 -14.28 -5.62
N ALA A 452 -2.89 -14.09 -6.91
CA ALA A 452 -2.19 -13.12 -7.74
C ALA A 452 -2.60 -11.69 -7.41
N ASP A 453 -3.89 -11.47 -7.11
CA ASP A 453 -4.41 -10.14 -6.83
C ASP A 453 -3.93 -9.66 -5.45
N ASN A 454 -3.91 -10.53 -4.42
CA ASN A 454 -3.45 -10.14 -3.08
C ASN A 454 -1.98 -9.68 -3.08
N ARG A 455 -1.13 -10.25 -3.95
CA ARG A 455 0.26 -9.80 -4.16
C ARG A 455 0.38 -8.39 -4.72
N ILE A 456 -0.65 -7.92 -5.42
CA ILE A 456 -0.70 -6.57 -6.00
C ILE A 456 -1.33 -5.59 -4.99
N LEU A 457 -2.35 -6.04 -4.26
CA LEU A 457 -3.14 -5.21 -3.34
C LEU A 457 -2.40 -4.91 -2.04
N PHE A 458 -1.71 -5.89 -1.45
CA PHE A 458 -1.21 -5.81 -0.08
C PHE A 458 0.30 -5.97 0.01
N GLN A 459 0.92 -5.30 0.98
CA GLN A 459 2.34 -5.43 1.31
C GLN A 459 2.64 -6.81 1.93
N GLU A 460 1.75 -7.29 2.80
CA GLU A 460 1.81 -8.61 3.41
C GLU A 460 0.53 -9.40 3.06
N HIS A 461 0.67 -10.68 2.72
CA HIS A 461 -0.50 -11.48 2.39
C HIS A 461 -0.37 -12.96 2.70
N PHE A 462 -1.52 -13.61 2.91
CA PHE A 462 -1.62 -15.06 3.07
C PHE A 462 -2.69 -15.64 2.16
N ASN A 463 -2.31 -16.65 1.37
CA ASN A 463 -3.18 -17.26 0.39
C ASN A 463 -3.32 -18.75 0.66
N VAL A 464 -4.57 -19.23 0.62
CA VAL A 464 -4.95 -20.63 0.79
C VAL A 464 -5.96 -21.02 -0.28
N GLU A 465 -6.06 -22.32 -0.57
CA GLU A 465 -7.15 -22.85 -1.39
C GLU A 465 -8.45 -22.71 -0.58
N GLN A 466 -9.38 -21.86 -1.04
CA GLN A 466 -10.69 -21.72 -0.41
C GLN A 466 -11.80 -22.40 -1.22
N ARG A 467 -11.74 -22.29 -2.55
CA ARG A 467 -12.81 -22.76 -3.44
C ARG A 467 -13.07 -24.24 -3.25
N TRP A 468 -12.01 -25.03 -3.39
CA TRP A 468 -12.10 -26.49 -3.31
C TRP A 468 -11.84 -27.03 -1.91
N SER A 469 -11.60 -26.17 -0.91
CA SER A 469 -11.31 -26.61 0.46
C SER A 469 -12.41 -27.52 1.02
N PRO A 470 -12.05 -28.64 1.66
CA PRO A 470 -10.71 -29.00 2.14
C PRO A 470 -9.81 -29.69 1.10
N PHE A 471 -10.25 -29.82 -0.14
CA PHE A 471 -9.50 -30.44 -1.23
C PHE A 471 -8.66 -29.43 -2.01
N THR A 472 -7.69 -29.94 -2.76
CA THR A 472 -6.99 -29.14 -3.78
C THR A 472 -7.78 -29.17 -5.09
N ARG A 473 -7.57 -28.18 -5.97
CA ARG A 473 -8.14 -28.20 -7.33
C ARG A 473 -7.91 -29.53 -8.06
N ARG A 474 -6.69 -30.04 -8.03
CA ARG A 474 -6.34 -31.30 -8.73
C ARG A 474 -7.05 -32.51 -8.14
N ALA A 475 -7.36 -32.48 -6.84
CA ALA A 475 -8.01 -33.59 -6.16
C ALA A 475 -9.49 -33.75 -6.51
N VAL A 476 -10.12 -32.69 -7.07
CA VAL A 476 -11.54 -32.71 -7.47
C VAL A 476 -11.74 -32.82 -8.99
N ASP A 477 -10.65 -32.78 -9.76
CA ASP A 477 -10.72 -32.87 -11.22
C ASP A 477 -10.97 -34.33 -11.65
N TYR A 478 -11.95 -34.51 -12.52
CA TYR A 478 -12.32 -35.81 -13.09
C TYR A 478 -11.17 -36.39 -13.89
N SER A 479 -10.93 -37.69 -13.71
CA SER A 479 -10.06 -38.43 -14.62
C SER A 479 -10.76 -38.70 -15.95
N ASP A 480 -9.99 -39.01 -17.01
CA ASP A 480 -10.55 -39.35 -18.33
C ASP A 480 -11.55 -40.53 -18.28
N GLN A 481 -11.38 -41.44 -17.32
CA GLN A 481 -12.29 -42.58 -17.11
C GLN A 481 -13.59 -42.18 -16.42
N GLU A 482 -13.54 -41.19 -15.53
CA GLU A 482 -14.70 -40.72 -14.75
C GLU A 482 -15.48 -39.62 -15.47
N LEU A 483 -14.82 -38.82 -16.32
CA LEU A 483 -15.41 -37.68 -17.03
C LEU A 483 -16.72 -38.02 -17.77
N PRO A 484 -16.85 -39.17 -18.47
CA PRO A 484 -18.12 -39.54 -19.11
C PRO A 484 -19.31 -39.64 -18.14
N SER A 485 -19.06 -39.95 -16.87
CA SER A 485 -20.13 -40.03 -15.85
C SER A 485 -20.70 -38.67 -15.47
N LYS A 486 -19.92 -37.58 -15.62
CA LYS A 486 -20.24 -36.24 -15.11
C LYS A 486 -21.55 -35.67 -15.65
N ARG A 487 -21.94 -36.06 -16.87
CA ARG A 487 -23.19 -35.65 -17.55
C ARG A 487 -24.39 -36.57 -17.29
N THR A 488 -24.19 -37.67 -16.57
CA THR A 488 -25.23 -38.67 -16.35
C THR A 488 -25.98 -38.40 -15.05
N SER A 489 -27.14 -39.02 -14.86
CA SER A 489 -27.89 -39.01 -13.60
C SER A 489 -27.20 -39.74 -12.43
N SER A 490 -25.97 -40.23 -12.63
CA SER A 490 -25.15 -40.88 -11.60
C SER A 490 -23.67 -40.51 -11.79
N PRO A 491 -23.31 -39.22 -11.66
CA PRO A 491 -21.94 -38.76 -11.80
C PRO A 491 -21.08 -39.29 -10.66
N ARG A 492 -19.82 -39.60 -10.96
CA ARG A 492 -18.93 -40.23 -9.98
C ARG A 492 -17.49 -39.83 -10.19
N HIS A 493 -16.93 -39.13 -9.22
CA HIS A 493 -15.50 -38.89 -9.08
C HIS A 493 -15.02 -39.28 -7.68
N VAL A 494 -14.01 -40.15 -7.58
CA VAL A 494 -13.49 -40.61 -6.30
C VAL A 494 -12.26 -39.78 -5.90
N VAL A 495 -12.41 -38.93 -4.88
CA VAL A 495 -11.29 -38.15 -4.33
C VAL A 495 -10.36 -39.08 -3.55
N LYS A 496 -9.11 -39.17 -3.99
CA LYS A 496 -8.06 -40.03 -3.39
C LYS A 496 -7.26 -39.24 -2.36
N GLY A 497 -7.76 -39.19 -1.13
CA GLY A 497 -7.10 -38.54 0.01
C GLY A 497 -8.08 -38.36 1.17
N PRO A 498 -7.61 -38.00 2.38
CA PRO A 498 -8.51 -37.64 3.47
C PRO A 498 -9.11 -36.23 3.25
N PRO A 499 -10.44 -36.05 3.42
CA PRO A 499 -11.46 -37.08 3.58
C PRO A 499 -11.78 -37.77 2.25
N ARG A 500 -11.96 -39.10 2.28
CA ARG A 500 -12.31 -39.86 1.08
C ARG A 500 -13.82 -39.69 0.82
N VAL A 501 -14.16 -39.08 -0.30
CA VAL A 501 -15.55 -38.81 -0.72
C VAL A 501 -15.78 -39.18 -2.18
N ILE A 502 -17.05 -39.29 -2.57
CA ILE A 502 -17.48 -39.38 -3.97
C ILE A 502 -18.13 -38.05 -4.33
N LEU A 503 -17.62 -37.39 -5.37
CA LEU A 503 -18.14 -36.12 -5.87
C LEU A 503 -18.93 -36.30 -7.18
N PRO A 504 -19.94 -35.44 -7.44
CA PRO A 504 -20.46 -34.42 -6.52
C PRO A 504 -21.23 -35.06 -5.35
N LEU A 505 -21.21 -34.42 -4.19
CA LEU A 505 -21.92 -34.90 -2.98
C LEU A 505 -23.45 -34.92 -3.18
N ASN A 506 -23.99 -33.97 -3.95
CA ASN A 506 -25.42 -33.91 -4.27
C ASN A 506 -25.89 -34.95 -5.30
N GLY A 507 -24.95 -35.66 -5.94
CA GLY A 507 -25.24 -36.69 -6.94
C GLY A 507 -25.88 -36.20 -8.24
N MET A 508 -25.94 -34.90 -8.50
CA MET A 508 -26.58 -34.32 -9.69
C MET A 508 -25.63 -34.23 -10.89
N PRO A 509 -26.14 -34.39 -12.13
CA PRO A 509 -25.35 -34.15 -13.34
C PRO A 509 -24.83 -32.71 -13.42
N SER A 510 -23.74 -32.52 -14.16
CA SER A 510 -23.21 -31.18 -14.47
C SER A 510 -23.98 -30.52 -15.61
N ASP A 511 -24.76 -29.48 -15.29
CA ASP A 511 -25.47 -28.69 -16.32
C ASP A 511 -24.54 -27.76 -17.10
N ARG A 512 -23.50 -27.22 -16.45
CA ARG A 512 -22.71 -26.09 -16.99
C ARG A 512 -21.51 -26.53 -17.81
N ARG A 513 -20.77 -27.51 -17.30
CA ARG A 513 -19.47 -27.93 -17.86
C ARG A 513 -19.32 -29.46 -17.86
N PRO A 514 -20.29 -30.19 -18.44
CA PRO A 514 -20.31 -31.66 -18.42
C PRO A 514 -19.09 -32.31 -19.08
N ASP A 515 -18.52 -31.67 -20.09
CA ASP A 515 -17.46 -32.26 -20.93
C ASP A 515 -16.06 -31.78 -20.56
N THR A 516 -15.92 -31.05 -19.44
CA THR A 516 -14.63 -30.57 -18.96
C THR A 516 -14.18 -31.36 -17.74
N PRO A 517 -12.87 -31.69 -17.61
CA PRO A 517 -12.35 -32.46 -16.49
C PRO A 517 -12.38 -31.71 -15.16
N GLY A 518 -12.72 -30.42 -15.17
CA GLY A 518 -12.79 -29.63 -13.94
C GLY A 518 -13.80 -30.17 -12.94
N GLY A 519 -13.46 -30.15 -11.65
CA GLY A 519 -14.42 -30.51 -10.58
C GLY A 519 -15.76 -29.75 -10.69
N GLU A 520 -16.85 -30.41 -10.29
CA GLU A 520 -18.20 -29.82 -10.33
C GLU A 520 -18.34 -28.76 -9.24
N SER A 521 -18.66 -27.53 -9.64
CA SER A 521 -18.77 -26.43 -8.69
C SER A 521 -20.17 -26.30 -8.10
N PHE A 522 -21.22 -26.65 -8.83
CA PHE A 522 -22.59 -26.60 -8.34
C PHE A 522 -22.90 -27.87 -7.54
N ASP A 523 -22.21 -27.97 -6.40
CA ASP A 523 -22.27 -29.09 -5.47
C ASP A 523 -22.44 -28.60 -4.04
N TRP A 524 -22.98 -29.46 -3.17
CA TRP A 524 -23.26 -29.16 -1.78
C TRP A 524 -23.27 -30.39 -0.90
N GLY A 525 -22.89 -30.21 0.36
CA GLY A 525 -23.02 -31.26 1.37
C GLY A 525 -22.04 -31.13 2.52
N PRO A 526 -22.25 -31.94 3.58
CA PRO A 526 -21.37 -32.00 4.72
C PRO A 526 -20.05 -32.69 4.35
N ILE A 527 -18.94 -32.13 4.83
CA ILE A 527 -17.64 -32.80 4.80
C ILE A 527 -17.18 -33.06 6.23
N ASP A 528 -16.78 -34.30 6.51
CA ASP A 528 -16.34 -34.70 7.85
C ASP A 528 -14.88 -34.31 8.11
N VAL A 529 -14.68 -33.03 8.42
CA VAL A 529 -13.37 -32.41 8.72
C VAL A 529 -13.52 -31.39 9.85
N PRO A 530 -12.44 -31.07 10.59
CA PRO A 530 -12.44 -29.91 11.47
C PRO A 530 -12.45 -28.60 10.65
N ASP A 531 -12.88 -27.50 11.28
CA ASP A 531 -12.88 -26.17 10.64
C ASP A 531 -11.52 -25.79 10.06
N SER A 532 -10.43 -26.12 10.77
CA SER A 532 -9.07 -25.79 10.36
C SER A 532 -8.65 -26.39 9.02
N ALA A 533 -9.37 -27.40 8.51
CA ALA A 533 -9.14 -27.95 7.18
C ALA A 533 -9.71 -27.07 6.05
N MET A 534 -10.62 -26.14 6.38
CA MET A 534 -11.25 -25.24 5.42
C MET A 534 -10.43 -23.97 5.23
N GLY A 535 -10.33 -23.48 3.99
CA GLY A 535 -9.53 -22.30 3.67
C GLY A 535 -9.99 -21.05 4.42
N ASP A 536 -11.30 -20.88 4.60
CA ASP A 536 -11.87 -19.74 5.36
C ASP A 536 -11.39 -19.70 6.81
N ALA A 537 -11.30 -20.85 7.49
CA ALA A 537 -10.81 -20.91 8.86
C ALA A 537 -9.29 -20.67 8.93
N GLN A 538 -8.53 -21.07 7.90
CA GLN A 538 -7.10 -20.80 7.80
C GLN A 538 -6.84 -19.30 7.60
N SER A 539 -7.59 -18.64 6.70
CA SER A 539 -7.55 -17.19 6.52
C SER A 539 -7.91 -16.44 7.81
N ALA A 540 -8.96 -16.85 8.52
CA ALA A 540 -9.30 -16.27 9.82
C ALA A 540 -8.15 -16.44 10.84
N SER A 541 -7.53 -17.62 10.89
CA SER A 541 -6.44 -17.89 11.84
C SER A 541 -5.22 -17.02 11.56
N TRP A 542 -4.82 -16.88 10.30
CA TRP A 542 -3.74 -15.96 9.93
C TRP A 542 -4.08 -14.50 10.27
N ALA A 543 -5.30 -14.04 9.98
CA ALA A 543 -5.71 -12.68 10.33
C ALA A 543 -5.69 -12.45 11.85
N ILE A 544 -6.05 -13.46 12.65
CA ILE A 544 -5.96 -13.43 14.11
C ILE A 544 -4.51 -13.29 14.57
N GLU A 545 -3.57 -14.02 13.96
CA GLU A 545 -2.13 -13.87 14.24
C GLU A 545 -1.66 -12.43 13.98
N GLN A 546 -2.12 -11.81 12.88
CA GLN A 546 -1.80 -10.42 12.57
C GLN A 546 -2.38 -9.44 13.59
N LEU A 547 -3.58 -9.70 14.12
CA LEU A 547 -4.18 -8.87 15.18
C LEU A 547 -3.48 -9.03 16.54
N GLN A 548 -2.74 -10.12 16.74
CA GLN A 548 -1.94 -10.38 17.95
C GLN A 548 -0.49 -9.87 17.82
N ALA A 549 -0.02 -9.62 16.59
CA ALA A 549 1.28 -9.04 16.32
C ALA A 549 1.33 -7.54 16.67
N SER A 550 2.54 -7.04 16.97
CA SER A 550 2.77 -5.61 17.22
C SER A 550 2.98 -4.86 15.90
N HIS A 551 2.23 -3.79 15.68
CA HIS A 551 2.29 -2.93 14.49
C HIS A 551 2.73 -1.53 14.90
N GLN A 552 3.83 -1.04 14.28
CA GLN A 552 4.36 0.30 14.54
C GLN A 552 3.61 1.41 13.76
N ARG A 553 2.78 1.02 12.80
CA ARG A 553 2.00 1.88 11.89
C ARG A 553 0.53 1.46 11.98
N PRO A 554 -0.44 2.36 11.69
CA PRO A 554 -1.81 1.90 11.51
C PRO A 554 -1.89 0.88 10.39
N PHE A 555 -2.83 -0.05 10.45
CA PHE A 555 -2.94 -1.12 9.46
C PHE A 555 -4.28 -1.15 8.73
N PHE A 556 -4.25 -1.66 7.50
CA PHE A 556 -5.41 -2.11 6.74
C PHE A 556 -5.32 -3.63 6.64
N LEU A 557 -6.25 -4.36 7.26
CA LEU A 557 -6.30 -5.82 7.24
C LEU A 557 -7.54 -6.29 6.47
N GLY A 558 -7.34 -6.78 5.25
CA GLY A 558 -8.37 -7.39 4.42
C GLY A 558 -8.53 -8.89 4.70
N VAL A 559 -9.76 -9.34 4.98
CA VAL A 559 -10.07 -10.76 5.23
C VAL A 559 -11.24 -11.19 4.36
N GLY A 560 -10.96 -11.98 3.32
CA GLY A 560 -11.96 -12.43 2.35
C GLY A 560 -12.38 -13.88 2.56
N PHE A 561 -13.60 -14.10 3.02
CA PHE A 561 -14.23 -15.42 3.12
C PHE A 561 -14.86 -15.84 1.79
N TYR A 562 -14.68 -17.11 1.43
CA TYR A 562 -15.15 -17.69 0.17
C TYR A 562 -16.54 -18.30 0.31
N ARG A 563 -16.85 -18.98 1.41
CA ARG A 563 -18.24 -19.44 1.63
C ARG A 563 -19.16 -18.22 1.88
N PRO A 564 -20.44 -18.27 1.48
CA PRO A 564 -21.15 -19.39 0.87
C PRO A 564 -21.04 -19.49 -0.66
N HIS A 565 -19.99 -19.01 -1.33
CA HIS A 565 -19.78 -19.32 -2.75
C HIS A 565 -19.63 -20.84 -2.98
N ILE A 566 -20.26 -21.33 -4.04
CA ILE A 566 -20.25 -22.72 -4.48
C ILE A 566 -18.81 -23.26 -4.75
N PRO A 567 -18.50 -24.54 -4.46
CA PRO A 567 -19.37 -25.55 -3.84
C PRO A 567 -19.78 -25.22 -2.40
N LEU A 568 -21.02 -25.51 -2.03
CA LEU A 568 -21.55 -25.29 -0.68
C LEU A 568 -21.13 -26.43 0.25
N TRP A 569 -19.83 -26.51 0.49
CA TRP A 569 -19.24 -27.46 1.43
C TRP A 569 -18.87 -26.76 2.73
N ALA A 570 -19.29 -27.36 3.85
CA ALA A 570 -18.89 -26.95 5.18
C ALA A 570 -18.64 -28.18 6.07
N PRO A 571 -17.90 -28.01 7.19
CA PRO A 571 -17.73 -29.06 8.18
C PRO A 571 -19.07 -29.65 8.65
N LYS A 572 -19.15 -30.98 8.76
CA LYS A 572 -20.38 -31.71 9.10
C LYS A 572 -21.11 -31.18 10.34
N LYS A 573 -20.38 -30.65 11.32
CA LYS A 573 -20.96 -30.06 12.54
C LYS A 573 -21.91 -28.88 12.28
N TYR A 574 -21.80 -28.19 11.15
CA TYR A 574 -22.70 -27.09 10.79
C TYR A 574 -24.00 -27.60 10.15
N PHE A 575 -24.01 -28.84 9.65
CA PHE A 575 -25.20 -29.50 9.12
C PHE A 575 -26.02 -30.19 10.20
N SER A 576 -25.41 -30.64 11.29
CA SER A 576 -26.10 -31.39 12.37
C SER A 576 -27.26 -30.62 12.98
N ARG A 577 -27.26 -29.28 12.93
CA ARG A 577 -28.38 -28.43 13.38
C ARG A 577 -29.68 -28.64 12.60
N PHE A 578 -29.63 -29.28 11.44
CA PHE A 578 -30.80 -29.62 10.61
C PHE A 578 -31.25 -31.07 10.76
N GLU A 579 -30.56 -31.90 11.56
CA GLU A 579 -30.97 -33.28 11.81
C GLU A 579 -32.38 -33.33 12.43
N GLY A 580 -33.30 -34.06 11.79
CA GLY A 580 -34.70 -34.18 12.22
C GLY A 580 -35.53 -32.91 12.03
N LYS A 581 -35.04 -31.89 11.31
CA LYS A 581 -35.76 -30.64 11.03
C LYS A 581 -36.08 -30.50 9.54
N THR A 582 -37.28 -30.00 9.25
CA THR A 582 -37.64 -29.54 7.91
C THR A 582 -36.97 -28.19 7.63
N VAL A 583 -36.49 -28.01 6.40
CA VAL A 583 -35.92 -26.74 5.95
C VAL A 583 -36.91 -26.01 5.07
N GLN A 584 -37.12 -24.74 5.38
CA GLN A 584 -37.98 -23.86 4.62
C GLN A 584 -37.28 -23.51 3.31
N ARG A 585 -38.00 -23.65 2.20
CA ARG A 585 -37.53 -23.19 0.89
C ARG A 585 -37.74 -21.68 0.77
N PRO A 586 -37.02 -21.00 -0.15
CA PRO A 586 -37.35 -19.63 -0.50
C PRO A 586 -38.82 -19.49 -0.92
N ALA A 587 -39.37 -18.28 -0.81
CA ALA A 587 -40.67 -17.98 -1.38
C ALA A 587 -40.61 -18.22 -2.90
N TYR A 588 -41.58 -18.97 -3.42
CA TYR A 588 -41.57 -19.44 -4.80
C TYR A 588 -42.97 -19.42 -5.41
N SER A 589 -43.04 -19.00 -6.68
CA SER A 589 -44.23 -19.10 -7.51
C SER A 589 -43.89 -19.79 -8.84
N ASN A 590 -44.72 -20.73 -9.27
CA ASN A 590 -44.57 -21.38 -10.58
C ASN A 590 -44.79 -20.40 -11.75
N SER A 591 -45.51 -19.31 -11.52
CA SER A 591 -45.86 -18.29 -12.53
C SER A 591 -44.93 -17.06 -12.52
N ASP A 592 -43.87 -17.07 -11.71
CA ASP A 592 -42.93 -15.94 -11.52
C ASP A 592 -42.16 -15.55 -12.79
N LEU A 593 -42.24 -16.38 -13.84
CA LEU A 593 -41.61 -16.10 -15.14
C LEU A 593 -42.63 -15.78 -16.23
N ASP A 594 -43.93 -15.80 -15.94
CA ASP A 594 -44.99 -15.70 -16.96
C ASP A 594 -45.11 -14.28 -17.54
N ASP A 595 -44.72 -13.26 -16.77
CA ASP A 595 -44.64 -11.85 -17.19
C ASP A 595 -43.30 -11.50 -17.85
N LEU A 596 -42.26 -12.31 -17.65
CA LEU A 596 -40.94 -12.11 -18.26
C LEU A 596 -40.88 -12.61 -19.70
N ASN A 597 -40.21 -11.83 -20.57
CA ASN A 597 -39.98 -12.16 -21.97
C ASN A 597 -38.56 -11.78 -22.43
N GLY A 598 -38.16 -12.21 -23.62
CA GLY A 598 -36.90 -11.77 -24.22
C GLY A 598 -35.66 -12.14 -23.40
N THR A 599 -34.82 -11.14 -23.09
CA THR A 599 -33.54 -11.33 -22.40
C THR A 599 -33.71 -11.66 -20.91
N SER A 600 -34.68 -11.06 -20.21
CA SER A 600 -34.89 -11.29 -18.77
C SER A 600 -35.22 -12.75 -18.45
N ARG A 601 -36.18 -13.32 -19.19
CA ARG A 601 -36.56 -14.74 -19.07
C ARG A 601 -35.39 -15.68 -19.39
N ARG A 602 -34.57 -15.34 -20.39
CA ARG A 602 -33.43 -16.16 -20.77
C ARG A 602 -32.42 -16.26 -19.64
N TRP A 603 -32.10 -15.13 -19.00
CA TRP A 603 -31.16 -15.07 -17.89
C TRP A 603 -31.64 -15.78 -16.63
N ALA A 604 -32.95 -15.79 -16.36
CA ALA A 604 -33.50 -16.62 -15.29
C ALA A 604 -33.14 -18.12 -15.49
N LEU A 605 -33.20 -18.60 -16.73
CA LEU A 605 -33.18 -20.04 -17.04
C LEU A 605 -31.81 -20.59 -17.48
N GLU A 606 -30.85 -19.73 -17.82
CA GLU A 606 -29.54 -20.17 -18.29
C GLU A 606 -28.61 -20.61 -17.14
N ALA A 607 -28.02 -21.80 -17.27
CA ALA A 607 -27.02 -22.34 -16.34
C ALA A 607 -25.63 -21.72 -16.57
N ILE A 608 -25.49 -20.40 -16.33
CA ILE A 608 -24.20 -19.73 -16.53
C ILE A 608 -23.39 -19.69 -15.25
N THR A 609 -23.99 -19.26 -14.14
CA THR A 609 -23.30 -19.06 -12.85
C THR A 609 -23.50 -20.22 -11.88
N ALA A 610 -24.58 -20.99 -12.06
CA ALA A 610 -24.95 -22.21 -11.33
C ALA A 610 -25.69 -23.22 -12.23
N GLY A 611 -26.19 -24.33 -11.69
CA GLY A 611 -26.94 -25.34 -12.44
C GLY A 611 -28.42 -24.96 -12.64
N LEU A 612 -29.17 -25.83 -13.32
CA LEU A 612 -30.56 -25.61 -13.68
C LEU A 612 -31.50 -25.90 -12.49
N HIS A 613 -32.53 -25.07 -12.31
CA HIS A 613 -33.55 -25.32 -11.31
C HIS A 613 -34.33 -26.62 -11.55
N SER A 614 -34.61 -26.96 -12.81
CA SER A 614 -35.26 -28.23 -13.17
C SER A 614 -34.45 -29.44 -12.70
N THR A 615 -33.12 -29.43 -12.86
CA THR A 615 -32.23 -30.50 -12.40
C THR A 615 -32.29 -30.64 -10.88
N VAL A 616 -32.27 -29.51 -10.14
CA VAL A 616 -32.37 -29.51 -8.68
C VAL A 616 -33.68 -30.11 -8.19
N VAL A 617 -34.80 -29.78 -8.84
CA VAL A 617 -36.12 -30.32 -8.50
C VAL A 617 -36.24 -31.80 -8.87
N GLU A 618 -35.77 -32.20 -10.05
CA GLU A 618 -35.79 -33.59 -10.51
C GLU A 618 -35.04 -34.54 -9.56
N HIS A 619 -33.92 -34.07 -8.99
CA HIS A 619 -33.10 -34.82 -8.05
C HIS A 619 -33.45 -34.63 -6.57
N ASP A 620 -34.55 -33.92 -6.26
CA ASP A 620 -35.01 -33.62 -4.90
C ASP A 620 -33.91 -32.98 -4.02
N GLN A 621 -33.13 -32.08 -4.59
CA GLN A 621 -31.96 -31.47 -3.92
C GLN A 621 -32.20 -30.04 -3.43
N TRP A 622 -33.38 -29.45 -3.62
CA TRP A 622 -33.61 -28.05 -3.28
C TRP A 622 -33.43 -27.79 -1.79
N GLU A 623 -34.05 -28.59 -0.92
CA GLU A 623 -33.90 -28.43 0.53
C GLU A 623 -32.47 -28.68 1.01
N GLU A 624 -31.76 -29.62 0.38
CA GLU A 624 -30.35 -29.92 0.69
C GLU A 624 -29.42 -28.77 0.31
N ALA A 625 -29.67 -28.10 -0.82
CA ALA A 625 -28.93 -26.91 -1.23
C ALA A 625 -29.16 -25.75 -0.24
N VAL A 626 -30.42 -25.54 0.20
CA VAL A 626 -30.76 -24.52 1.21
C VAL A 626 -30.06 -24.82 2.54
N LYS A 627 -30.11 -26.08 3.02
CA LYS A 627 -29.38 -26.55 4.21
C LYS A 627 -27.90 -26.22 4.10
N ALA A 628 -27.29 -26.53 2.96
CA ALA A 628 -25.87 -26.31 2.74
C ALA A 628 -25.49 -24.84 2.72
N TYR A 629 -26.29 -23.98 2.07
CA TYR A 629 -26.06 -22.54 2.08
C TYR A 629 -26.12 -21.98 3.51
N LEU A 630 -27.16 -22.34 4.29
CA LEU A 630 -27.29 -21.92 5.69
C LEU A 630 -26.14 -22.47 6.56
N ALA A 631 -25.68 -23.70 6.34
CA ALA A 631 -24.55 -24.29 7.05
C ALA A 631 -23.23 -23.57 6.72
N CYS A 632 -22.99 -23.25 5.44
CA CYS A 632 -21.85 -22.45 5.00
C CYS A 632 -21.87 -21.04 5.60
N THR A 633 -23.03 -20.38 5.63
CA THR A 633 -23.21 -19.07 6.26
C THR A 633 -22.94 -19.13 7.76
N THR A 634 -23.44 -20.16 8.46
CA THR A 634 -23.17 -20.37 9.90
C THR A 634 -21.67 -20.63 10.15
N PHE A 635 -21.01 -21.39 9.26
CA PHE A 635 -19.57 -21.65 9.35
C PHE A 635 -18.74 -20.37 9.24
N VAL A 636 -19.06 -19.50 8.27
CA VAL A 636 -18.37 -18.22 8.09
C VAL A 636 -18.68 -17.26 9.23
N ASP A 637 -19.93 -17.22 9.72
CA ASP A 637 -20.29 -16.45 10.90
C ASP A 637 -19.42 -16.82 12.11
N ALA A 638 -19.17 -18.12 12.33
CA ALA A 638 -18.27 -18.58 13.38
C ALA A 638 -16.82 -18.10 13.17
N GLN A 639 -16.33 -18.03 11.92
CA GLN A 639 -14.98 -17.51 11.63
C GLN A 639 -14.89 -15.99 11.85
N ILE A 640 -15.95 -15.26 11.48
CA ILE A 640 -16.10 -13.83 11.79
C ILE A 640 -16.12 -13.63 13.31
N GLY A 641 -16.83 -14.48 14.06
CA GLY A 641 -16.83 -14.48 15.52
C GLY A 641 -15.44 -14.55 16.13
N ARG A 642 -14.64 -15.54 15.70
CA ARG A 642 -13.23 -15.70 16.12
C ARG A 642 -12.40 -14.47 15.83
N LEU A 643 -12.55 -13.88 14.64
CA LEU A 643 -11.80 -12.70 14.22
C LEU A 643 -12.17 -11.46 15.04
N LEU A 644 -13.47 -11.25 15.27
CA LEU A 644 -13.97 -10.15 16.11
C LEU A 644 -13.51 -10.28 17.55
N ASP A 645 -13.57 -11.49 18.12
CA ASP A 645 -13.11 -11.73 19.48
C ASP A 645 -11.59 -11.49 19.60
N ALA A 646 -10.80 -11.85 18.59
CA ALA A 646 -9.36 -11.54 18.58
C ALA A 646 -9.07 -10.04 18.48
N LEU A 647 -9.81 -9.29 17.67
CA LEU A 647 -9.68 -7.84 17.58
C LEU A 647 -10.07 -7.16 18.91
N ASP A 648 -11.20 -7.58 19.51
CA ASP A 648 -11.67 -7.00 20.76
C ASP A 648 -10.72 -7.28 21.94
N ASN A 649 -9.95 -8.37 21.87
CA ASN A 649 -8.94 -8.74 22.87
C ASN A 649 -7.52 -8.21 22.57
N SER A 650 -7.30 -7.52 21.45
CA SER A 650 -5.99 -6.96 21.09
C SER A 650 -5.87 -5.49 21.51
N GLU A 651 -4.65 -4.95 21.47
CA GLU A 651 -4.41 -3.51 21.72
C GLU A 651 -5.08 -2.59 20.67
N TYR A 652 -5.55 -3.16 19.55
CA TYR A 652 -6.17 -2.43 18.45
C TYR A 652 -7.69 -2.32 18.57
N GLY A 653 -8.32 -3.04 19.51
CA GLY A 653 -9.78 -3.12 19.60
C GLY A 653 -10.50 -1.77 19.77
N GLU A 654 -9.83 -0.78 20.35
CA GLU A 654 -10.39 0.56 20.56
C GLU A 654 -10.27 1.48 19.34
N ASN A 655 -9.24 1.31 18.51
CA ASN A 655 -8.88 2.23 17.42
C ASN A 655 -9.06 1.60 16.02
N THR A 656 -9.97 0.64 15.86
CA THR A 656 -10.16 -0.07 14.58
C THR A 656 -11.56 0.13 14.03
N THR A 657 -11.65 0.64 12.79
CA THR A 657 -12.86 0.62 11.98
C THR A 657 -13.07 -0.79 11.43
N ILE A 658 -14.28 -1.33 11.53
CA ILE A 658 -14.64 -2.64 10.98
C ILE A 658 -15.64 -2.43 9.86
N VAL A 659 -15.37 -2.99 8.68
CA VAL A 659 -16.33 -3.04 7.57
C VAL A 659 -16.63 -4.50 7.27
N LEU A 660 -17.90 -4.88 7.31
CA LEU A 660 -18.38 -6.19 6.86
C LEU A 660 -19.24 -5.99 5.62
N TRP A 661 -18.88 -6.65 4.53
CA TRP A 661 -19.59 -6.55 3.27
C TRP A 661 -19.64 -7.88 2.52
N SER A 662 -20.64 -8.06 1.66
CA SER A 662 -20.66 -9.10 0.63
C SER A 662 -20.54 -8.51 -0.77
N ASP A 663 -19.95 -9.24 -1.72
CA ASP A 663 -19.64 -8.68 -3.04
C ASP A 663 -20.85 -8.61 -3.98
N HIS A 664 -21.80 -9.52 -3.81
CA HIS A 664 -23.12 -9.51 -4.44
C HIS A 664 -24.03 -10.54 -3.72
N GLY A 665 -25.30 -10.58 -4.09
CA GLY A 665 -26.26 -11.57 -3.58
C GLY A 665 -26.19 -12.94 -4.27
N TRP A 666 -27.18 -13.80 -4.00
CA TRP A 666 -27.27 -15.16 -4.52
C TRP A 666 -28.72 -15.67 -4.49
N HIS A 667 -29.14 -16.33 -5.57
CA HIS A 667 -30.43 -17.02 -5.72
C HIS A 667 -30.31 -18.49 -5.34
N LEU A 668 -31.34 -19.00 -4.66
CA LEU A 668 -31.51 -20.38 -4.23
C LEU A 668 -32.79 -21.01 -4.80
N GLY A 669 -33.17 -20.67 -6.03
CA GLY A 669 -34.34 -21.18 -6.73
C GLY A 669 -35.46 -20.16 -6.94
N GLU A 670 -35.38 -18.98 -6.34
CA GLU A 670 -36.23 -17.83 -6.70
C GLU A 670 -36.15 -17.56 -8.20
N LYS A 671 -37.26 -17.19 -8.86
CA LYS A 671 -37.34 -17.05 -10.34
C LYS A 671 -36.82 -18.25 -11.13
N GLN A 672 -36.89 -19.46 -10.56
CA GLN A 672 -36.28 -20.68 -11.13
C GLN A 672 -34.78 -20.51 -11.45
N HIS A 673 -34.12 -19.58 -10.78
CA HIS A 673 -32.72 -19.24 -10.99
C HIS A 673 -31.87 -19.72 -9.82
N TRP A 674 -30.64 -20.10 -10.13
CA TRP A 674 -29.61 -20.40 -9.14
C TRP A 674 -28.40 -19.56 -9.46
N GLY A 675 -27.76 -19.05 -8.42
CA GLY A 675 -26.55 -18.27 -8.60
C GLY A 675 -26.77 -16.78 -8.61
N LYS A 676 -26.11 -16.12 -9.54
CA LYS A 676 -25.92 -14.67 -9.59
C LYS A 676 -25.96 -14.19 -11.02
N TRP A 677 -25.62 -12.92 -11.23
CA TRP A 677 -25.55 -12.27 -12.53
C TRP A 677 -26.93 -11.93 -13.11
N THR A 678 -27.80 -11.41 -12.24
CA THR A 678 -29.13 -10.92 -12.60
C THR A 678 -29.37 -9.54 -11.97
N GLY A 679 -30.31 -8.77 -12.53
CA GLY A 679 -30.66 -7.43 -12.04
C GLY A 679 -31.57 -7.42 -10.80
N TRP A 680 -32.09 -8.56 -10.37
CA TRP A 680 -33.05 -8.68 -9.27
C TRP A 680 -32.44 -8.42 -7.88
N GLU A 681 -33.30 -8.13 -6.91
CA GLU A 681 -32.93 -7.87 -5.51
C GLU A 681 -32.02 -8.97 -4.96
N ARG A 682 -32.36 -10.25 -5.22
CA ARG A 682 -31.63 -11.42 -4.73
C ARG A 682 -30.18 -11.48 -5.16
N SER A 683 -29.82 -10.93 -6.33
CA SER A 683 -28.44 -10.92 -6.81
C SER A 683 -27.72 -9.61 -6.55
N THR A 684 -28.44 -8.51 -6.34
CA THR A 684 -27.83 -7.17 -6.21
C THR A 684 -27.74 -6.65 -4.78
N ARG A 685 -28.67 -7.04 -3.89
CA ARG A 685 -28.68 -6.64 -2.48
C ARG A 685 -27.58 -7.38 -1.72
N VAL A 686 -26.85 -6.65 -0.88
CA VAL A 686 -25.69 -7.18 -0.15
C VAL A 686 -25.77 -6.87 1.34
N LEU A 687 -25.04 -7.64 2.14
CA LEU A 687 -24.75 -7.27 3.52
C LEU A 687 -23.76 -6.10 3.51
N LEU A 688 -24.05 -5.04 4.26
CA LEU A 688 -23.10 -3.97 4.54
C LEU A 688 -23.30 -3.42 5.95
N ALA A 689 -22.27 -3.55 6.79
CA ALA A 689 -22.20 -2.93 8.10
C ALA A 689 -20.87 -2.22 8.28
N ILE A 690 -20.89 -1.01 8.83
CA ILE A 690 -19.69 -0.23 9.15
C ILE A 690 -19.72 0.11 10.63
N VAL A 691 -18.65 -0.27 11.33
CA VAL A 691 -18.41 0.01 12.74
C VAL A 691 -17.24 0.98 12.82
N PRO A 692 -17.46 2.26 13.21
CA PRO A 692 -16.36 3.17 13.45
C PRO A 692 -15.55 2.77 14.69
N PRO A 693 -14.34 3.33 14.88
CA PRO A 693 -13.49 3.04 16.03
C PRO A 693 -14.19 3.35 17.36
N LYS A 694 -14.05 2.48 18.36
CA LYS A 694 -14.70 2.63 19.68
C LYS A 694 -14.29 3.94 20.37
N ASN A 695 -13.02 4.33 20.23
CA ASN A 695 -12.47 5.58 20.75
C ASN A 695 -12.95 6.85 20.00
N ARG A 696 -13.80 6.72 18.98
CA ARG A 696 -14.37 7.83 18.20
C ARG A 696 -15.89 7.82 18.13
N THR A 697 -16.55 7.03 18.99
CA THR A 697 -18.01 6.84 18.99
C THR A 697 -18.80 8.14 19.19
N GLU A 698 -18.23 9.14 19.87
CA GLU A 698 -18.85 10.48 20.00
C GLU A 698 -19.14 11.17 18.66
N GLN A 699 -18.36 10.87 17.63
CA GLN A 699 -18.57 11.39 16.27
C GLN A 699 -19.71 10.68 15.53
N TYR A 700 -20.22 9.58 16.09
CA TYR A 700 -21.22 8.70 15.49
C TYR A 700 -22.31 8.37 16.54
N PRO A 701 -23.17 9.33 16.92
CA PRO A 701 -24.10 9.16 18.04
C PRO A 701 -25.19 8.10 17.83
N ASN A 702 -25.34 7.59 16.60
CA ASN A 702 -26.44 6.74 16.18
C ASN A 702 -26.02 5.29 15.88
N LEU A 703 -24.97 4.77 16.52
CA LEU A 703 -24.57 3.36 16.36
C LEU A 703 -25.66 2.40 16.85
N GLY A 704 -25.69 1.21 16.26
CA GLY A 704 -26.73 0.19 16.44
C GLY A 704 -28.00 0.44 15.62
N GLN A 705 -28.10 1.58 14.91
CA GLN A 705 -29.24 1.90 14.05
C GLN A 705 -29.09 1.34 12.62
N ARG A 706 -30.20 1.38 11.88
CA ARG A 706 -30.30 0.94 10.49
C ARG A 706 -30.40 2.13 9.56
N CYS A 707 -29.68 2.07 8.46
CA CYS A 707 -29.84 2.97 7.32
C CYS A 707 -30.70 2.27 6.24
N HIS A 708 -31.80 2.91 5.85
CA HIS A 708 -32.72 2.41 4.81
C HIS A 708 -32.54 3.11 3.46
N SER A 709 -31.80 4.22 3.43
CA SER A 709 -31.42 4.90 2.20
C SER A 709 -30.59 3.98 1.29
N PRO A 710 -30.83 3.98 -0.03
CA PRO A 710 -30.09 3.14 -0.95
C PRO A 710 -28.62 3.58 -1.04
N VAL A 711 -27.70 2.62 -0.90
CA VAL A 711 -26.24 2.83 -0.98
C VAL A 711 -25.57 1.76 -1.85
N GLY A 712 -24.40 2.05 -2.40
CA GLY A 712 -23.64 1.11 -3.23
C GLY A 712 -22.32 0.69 -2.59
N LEU A 713 -21.81 -0.51 -2.89
CA LEU A 713 -20.45 -0.90 -2.47
C LEU A 713 -19.36 0.03 -3.01
N ILE A 714 -19.62 0.67 -4.16
CA ILE A 714 -18.77 1.70 -4.76
C ILE A 714 -18.49 2.88 -3.81
N ASP A 715 -19.37 3.10 -2.83
CA ASP A 715 -19.26 4.15 -1.84
C ASP A 715 -18.19 3.87 -0.77
N LEU A 716 -17.71 2.63 -0.62
CA LEU A 716 -16.77 2.26 0.46
C LEU A 716 -15.40 2.90 0.31
N TYR A 717 -14.88 3.02 -0.91
CA TYR A 717 -13.57 3.65 -1.13
C TYR A 717 -13.58 5.12 -0.67
N PRO A 718 -14.46 6.01 -1.18
CA PRO A 718 -14.50 7.40 -0.70
C PRO A 718 -14.85 7.50 0.79
N THR A 719 -15.66 6.57 1.33
CA THR A 719 -15.96 6.53 2.77
C THR A 719 -14.72 6.31 3.60
N LEU A 720 -13.92 5.30 3.26
CA LEU A 720 -12.75 4.94 4.06
C LEU A 720 -11.63 5.97 3.93
N THR A 721 -11.42 6.53 2.74
CA THR A 721 -10.43 7.59 2.56
C THR A 721 -10.80 8.85 3.36
N GLU A 722 -12.06 9.27 3.36
CA GLU A 722 -12.51 10.39 4.18
C GLU A 722 -12.43 10.08 5.69
N LEU A 723 -12.88 8.89 6.13
CA LEU A 723 -12.86 8.48 7.55
C LEU A 723 -11.44 8.48 8.12
N CYS A 724 -10.48 8.01 7.32
CA CYS A 724 -9.08 7.86 7.71
C CYS A 724 -8.19 9.03 7.30
N GLN A 725 -8.75 10.09 6.70
CA GLN A 725 -8.02 11.26 6.19
C GLN A 725 -6.92 10.88 5.18
N VAL A 726 -7.17 9.85 4.39
CA VAL A 726 -6.31 9.43 3.28
C VAL A 726 -6.72 10.23 2.03
N PRO A 727 -5.77 10.85 1.29
CA PRO A 727 -6.10 11.54 0.06
C PRO A 727 -6.74 10.61 -0.97
N ALA A 728 -7.78 11.08 -1.65
CA ALA A 728 -8.33 10.38 -2.81
C ALA A 728 -7.27 10.30 -3.92
N PRO A 729 -6.92 9.11 -4.43
CA PRO A 729 -5.83 8.98 -5.39
C PRO A 729 -6.23 9.35 -6.81
N HIS A 730 -7.53 9.39 -7.10
CA HIS A 730 -8.11 9.78 -8.37
C HIS A 730 -9.63 10.04 -8.21
N ALA A 731 -10.29 10.41 -9.30
CA ALA A 731 -11.75 10.54 -9.32
C ALA A 731 -12.42 9.19 -9.03
N MET A 732 -13.39 9.20 -8.12
CA MET A 732 -14.20 8.06 -7.71
C MET A 732 -15.67 8.30 -8.09
N ASP A 733 -16.36 7.24 -8.50
CA ASP A 733 -17.78 7.27 -8.89
C ASP A 733 -18.71 7.15 -7.68
N GLY A 734 -18.21 6.64 -6.56
CA GLY A 734 -18.95 6.49 -5.31
C GLY A 734 -19.07 7.79 -4.51
N GLN A 735 -19.96 7.79 -3.53
CA GLN A 735 -20.17 8.90 -2.60
C GLN A 735 -19.90 8.41 -1.17
N SER A 736 -19.20 9.21 -0.38
CA SER A 736 -18.90 8.85 1.01
C SER A 736 -20.17 8.62 1.84
N LEU A 737 -20.16 7.55 2.64
CA LEU A 737 -21.22 7.18 3.57
C LEU A 737 -21.06 7.84 4.94
N LEU A 738 -20.04 8.68 5.17
CA LEU A 738 -19.86 9.36 6.47
C LEU A 738 -21.11 10.13 6.93
N PRO A 739 -21.84 10.86 6.06
CA PRO A 739 -23.10 11.50 6.47
C PRO A 739 -24.12 10.50 7.01
N LEU A 740 -24.29 9.36 6.32
CA LEU A 740 -25.22 8.30 6.71
C LEU A 740 -24.72 7.46 7.90
N LEU A 741 -23.41 7.46 8.18
CA LEU A 741 -22.86 6.88 9.41
C LEU A 741 -23.17 7.75 10.63
N ARG A 742 -23.22 9.07 10.45
CA ARG A 742 -23.55 10.04 11.51
C ARG A 742 -25.05 10.12 11.74
N GLU A 743 -25.84 10.11 10.66
CA GLU A 743 -27.31 10.20 10.69
C GLU A 743 -27.95 9.10 9.82
N PRO A 744 -28.06 7.84 10.32
CA PRO A 744 -28.60 6.72 9.55
C PRO A 744 -30.05 6.87 9.11
N ALA A 745 -30.82 7.69 9.83
CA ALA A 745 -32.23 7.98 9.52
C ALA A 745 -32.39 9.03 8.40
N GLN A 746 -31.30 9.64 7.91
CA GLN A 746 -31.35 10.61 6.84
C GLN A 746 -31.97 9.99 5.58
N VAL A 747 -33.09 10.57 5.14
CA VAL A 747 -33.72 10.22 3.87
C VAL A 747 -32.92 10.85 2.75
N THR A 748 -32.55 10.02 1.77
CA THR A 748 -31.86 10.48 0.56
C THR A 748 -32.72 10.19 -0.67
N GLU A 749 -32.59 11.00 -1.71
CA GLU A 749 -33.21 10.74 -3.02
C GLU A 749 -32.31 9.91 -3.94
N ARG A 750 -31.33 9.21 -3.35
CA ARG A 750 -30.34 8.43 -4.10
C ARG A 750 -31.02 7.32 -4.88
N VAL A 751 -30.47 7.05 -6.06
CA VAL A 751 -30.73 5.85 -6.84
C VAL A 751 -29.41 5.18 -7.09
N VAL A 752 -29.27 3.94 -6.65
CA VAL A 752 -28.05 3.16 -6.82
C VAL A 752 -28.14 2.39 -8.13
N VAL A 753 -27.05 2.40 -8.89
CA VAL A 753 -26.94 1.71 -10.18
C VAL A 753 -26.04 0.49 -10.01
N THR A 754 -26.55 -0.67 -10.39
CA THR A 754 -25.79 -1.90 -10.59
C THR A 754 -25.72 -2.17 -12.09
N SER A 755 -24.54 -2.43 -12.65
CA SER A 755 -24.37 -2.74 -14.07
C SER A 755 -23.75 -4.11 -14.30
N PHE A 756 -24.12 -4.77 -15.39
CA PHE A 756 -23.66 -6.11 -15.70
C PHE A 756 -23.74 -6.38 -17.19
N ASP A 757 -22.62 -6.74 -17.81
CA ASP A 757 -22.42 -6.61 -19.24
C ASP A 757 -22.72 -5.20 -19.80
N PRO A 758 -22.11 -4.81 -20.93
CA PRO A 758 -22.43 -3.52 -21.55
C PRO A 758 -23.91 -3.41 -21.90
N GLY A 759 -24.55 -2.31 -21.47
CA GLY A 759 -25.95 -2.02 -21.81
C GLY A 759 -27.02 -2.58 -20.87
N ASN A 760 -26.68 -3.38 -19.84
CA ASN A 760 -27.65 -3.78 -18.83
C ASN A 760 -27.40 -3.10 -17.48
N VAL A 761 -28.49 -2.57 -16.90
CA VAL A 761 -28.47 -1.86 -15.63
C VAL A 761 -29.67 -2.24 -14.77
N SER A 762 -29.46 -2.23 -13.45
CA SER A 762 -30.51 -2.26 -12.45
C SER A 762 -30.37 -1.05 -11.55
N LEU A 763 -31.46 -0.32 -11.37
CA LEU A 763 -31.55 0.88 -10.57
C LEU A 763 -32.44 0.64 -9.37
N ARG A 764 -31.97 1.02 -8.19
CA ARG A 764 -32.68 0.80 -6.92
C ARG A 764 -32.83 2.10 -6.15
N SER A 765 -34.08 2.47 -5.83
CA SER A 765 -34.40 3.56 -4.90
C SER A 765 -34.69 3.03 -3.49
N ASP A 766 -35.35 3.81 -2.64
CA ASP A 766 -35.99 3.35 -1.41
C ASP A 766 -37.11 2.32 -1.66
N ARG A 767 -37.99 2.56 -2.64
CA ARG A 767 -39.21 1.77 -2.91
C ARG A 767 -39.15 0.94 -4.19
N TRP A 768 -38.60 1.50 -5.26
CA TRP A 768 -38.71 0.92 -6.59
C TRP A 768 -37.41 0.25 -7.02
N ARG A 769 -37.54 -0.77 -7.86
CA ARG A 769 -36.44 -1.28 -8.69
C ARG A 769 -36.84 -1.22 -10.16
N TYR A 770 -35.94 -0.72 -10.98
CA TYR A 770 -36.07 -0.68 -12.43
C TYR A 770 -34.89 -1.40 -13.07
N ILE A 771 -35.16 -2.30 -14.01
CA ILE A 771 -34.12 -3.03 -14.75
C ILE A 771 -34.28 -2.67 -16.22
N GLN A 772 -33.17 -2.42 -16.89
CA GLN A 772 -33.12 -2.24 -18.34
C GLN A 772 -32.00 -3.10 -18.91
N TYR A 773 -32.34 -3.83 -19.97
CA TYR A 773 -31.42 -4.67 -20.70
C TYR A 773 -30.96 -3.99 -22.00
N GLN A 774 -29.87 -4.51 -22.56
CA GLN A 774 -29.24 -4.04 -23.79
C GLN A 774 -30.21 -4.04 -24.98
N ASP A 775 -31.13 -5.00 -25.04
CA ASP A 775 -32.13 -5.11 -26.11
C ASP A 775 -33.33 -4.16 -25.93
N GLY A 776 -33.33 -3.36 -24.86
CA GLY A 776 -34.41 -2.44 -24.51
C GLY A 776 -35.52 -3.07 -23.68
N THR A 777 -35.45 -4.36 -23.34
CA THR A 777 -36.37 -4.98 -22.37
C THR A 777 -36.27 -4.26 -21.03
N GLN A 778 -37.40 -4.06 -20.37
CA GLN A 778 -37.51 -3.34 -19.10
C GLN A 778 -38.31 -4.15 -18.10
N GLU A 779 -37.98 -3.97 -16.82
CA GLU A 779 -38.77 -4.48 -15.69
C GLU A 779 -38.91 -3.38 -14.63
N LEU A 780 -40.04 -3.35 -13.92
CA LEU A 780 -40.28 -2.43 -12.81
C LEU A 780 -41.01 -3.13 -11.66
N TYR A 781 -40.46 -3.02 -10.44
CA TYR A 781 -41.01 -3.64 -9.24
C TYR A 781 -41.23 -2.64 -8.10
N ASP A 782 -42.40 -2.72 -7.44
CA ASP A 782 -42.73 -1.99 -6.21
C ASP A 782 -42.39 -2.83 -4.97
N LEU A 783 -41.16 -2.71 -4.44
CA LEU A 783 -40.69 -3.60 -3.36
C LEU A 783 -41.41 -3.41 -2.02
N ASN A 784 -42.18 -2.34 -1.87
CA ASN A 784 -43.04 -2.17 -0.68
C ASN A 784 -44.27 -3.09 -0.71
N LYS A 785 -44.74 -3.46 -1.91
CA LYS A 785 -45.91 -4.34 -2.11
C LYS A 785 -45.52 -5.74 -2.55
N ASP A 786 -44.45 -5.83 -3.31
CA ASP A 786 -43.94 -7.05 -3.93
C ASP A 786 -42.45 -7.23 -3.62
N PRO A 787 -42.10 -7.61 -2.38
CA PRO A 787 -40.71 -7.80 -1.96
C PRO A 787 -40.01 -9.00 -2.62
N ASN A 788 -40.75 -9.81 -3.39
CA ASN A 788 -40.23 -10.97 -4.11
C ASN A 788 -40.08 -10.73 -5.62
N GLU A 789 -40.46 -9.55 -6.11
CA GLU A 789 -40.37 -9.18 -7.53
C GLU A 789 -41.18 -10.12 -8.45
N TRP A 790 -42.36 -10.56 -8.03
CA TRP A 790 -43.24 -11.47 -8.78
C TRP A 790 -44.11 -10.80 -9.84
N THR A 791 -44.24 -9.49 -9.84
CA THR A 791 -45.10 -8.78 -10.80
C THR A 791 -44.35 -7.62 -11.43
N ASP A 792 -43.98 -7.79 -12.69
CA ASP A 792 -43.43 -6.74 -13.51
C ASP A 792 -44.50 -5.69 -13.88
N LEU A 793 -44.27 -4.45 -13.46
CA LEU A 793 -45.13 -3.29 -13.71
C LEU A 793 -44.65 -2.44 -14.89
N SER A 794 -43.63 -2.86 -15.62
CA SER A 794 -43.07 -2.12 -16.76
C SER A 794 -44.11 -1.85 -17.87
N GLY A 795 -45.08 -2.76 -18.02
CA GLY A 795 -46.19 -2.64 -18.97
C GLY A 795 -47.40 -1.85 -18.47
N ASP A 796 -47.42 -1.41 -17.20
CA ASP A 796 -48.54 -0.63 -16.64
C ASP A 796 -48.41 0.87 -17.02
N PRO A 797 -49.34 1.43 -17.82
CA PRO A 797 -49.30 2.84 -18.21
C PRO A 797 -49.30 3.82 -17.03
N GLN A 798 -49.79 3.41 -15.85
CA GLN A 798 -49.77 4.25 -14.65
C GLN A 798 -48.36 4.44 -14.08
N GLN A 799 -47.41 3.55 -14.39
CA GLN A 799 -46.04 3.62 -13.89
C GLN A 799 -45.07 4.32 -14.86
N GLN A 800 -45.55 4.81 -16.01
CA GLN A 800 -44.70 5.41 -17.04
C GLN A 800 -43.82 6.56 -16.49
N SER A 801 -44.36 7.42 -15.62
CA SER A 801 -43.59 8.52 -15.02
C SER A 801 -42.46 8.02 -14.09
N VAL A 802 -42.67 6.87 -13.44
CA VAL A 802 -41.64 6.24 -12.58
C VAL A 802 -40.51 5.71 -13.46
N ILE A 803 -40.86 5.02 -14.56
CA ILE A 803 -39.90 4.50 -15.55
C ILE A 803 -39.06 5.64 -16.14
N GLU A 804 -39.69 6.70 -16.62
CA GLU A 804 -39.00 7.87 -17.19
C GLU A 804 -38.04 8.51 -16.18
N GLY A 805 -38.43 8.58 -14.91
CA GLY A 805 -37.59 9.09 -13.82
C GLY A 805 -36.38 8.20 -13.50
N PHE A 806 -36.47 6.89 -13.73
CA PHE A 806 -35.31 5.99 -13.65
C PHE A 806 -34.42 6.09 -14.88
N GLN A 807 -35.01 6.11 -16.08
CA GLN A 807 -34.28 6.24 -17.34
C GLN A 807 -33.42 7.50 -17.37
N SER A 808 -33.92 8.63 -16.85
CA SER A 808 -33.15 9.87 -16.76
C SER A 808 -31.95 9.80 -15.81
N LYS A 809 -31.88 8.79 -14.94
CA LYS A 809 -30.79 8.58 -13.97
C LYS A 809 -29.77 7.53 -14.44
N ILE A 810 -29.99 6.87 -15.58
CA ILE A 810 -29.02 5.93 -16.13
C ILE A 810 -27.82 6.72 -16.68
N PRO A 811 -26.59 6.43 -16.23
CA PRO A 811 -25.40 7.05 -16.79
C PRO A 811 -25.29 6.71 -18.29
N PRO A 812 -25.10 7.69 -19.20
CA PRO A 812 -24.97 7.40 -20.63
C PRO A 812 -23.86 6.39 -20.96
N ALA A 813 -22.75 6.44 -20.21
CA ALA A 813 -21.63 5.49 -20.36
C ALA A 813 -22.01 4.03 -20.03
N ALA A 814 -23.02 3.80 -19.18
CA ALA A 814 -23.50 2.46 -18.86
C ALA A 814 -24.25 1.80 -20.05
N LEU A 815 -24.72 2.61 -20.99
CA LEU A 815 -25.47 2.18 -22.18
C LEU A 815 -24.62 2.14 -23.46
N GLN A 816 -23.34 2.56 -23.40
CA GLN A 816 -22.43 2.52 -24.55
C GLN A 816 -21.86 1.11 -24.73
N LEU A 817 -21.91 0.62 -25.98
CA LEU A 817 -21.43 -0.70 -26.41
C LEU A 817 -19.97 -0.68 -26.87
#